data_AF-A0A1E5FU28-F1
#
_entry.id   AF-A0A1E5FU28-F1
#
_cell.length_a   1.000
_cell.length_b   1.000
_cell.length_c   1.000
_cell.angle_alpha   90.00
_cell.angle_beta   90.00
_cell.angle_gamma   90.00
#
_symmetry.space_group_name_H-M   'P 1'
#
loop_
_entity.id
_entity.type
_entity.pdbx_description
1 polymer ?
#
loop_
_entity_poly.entity_id
_entity_poly.type
_entity_poly.pdbx_seq_one_letter_code
_entity_poly.pdbx_strand_id
1 'polypeptide(L)'
;MTKLSDLLAIEDEAVKQITLKKMFMPYTKDVCVEGFEKEALTILLNLSSSHQSDRCSDWLDVARAKRHLKAAENLEASLDEIKWFHTHNLKFPDCRVKDQRIIAQPLATTEALISSSVLEQSLGWGHNSAVYRHTLWLLNPFRWQSQSVSLLSLVQQETPVWVELLKEFGLGANSLARLKHTIEEQLPENSFPDSVSTYSKQLRFPWGDDYVSVTPVVSHAIQRELEVRSRSRESKLSFVSSSLPNSASIGNLCGSLGGHMKVLNYPLDVKPAQGGTLTESRKKSGHYFDDYQVTNAKSCQVLNHLIGSEPSKTQKQREIARKVRSKILRKQIALWMLPLIELRDIVDADSNQQQLEHDDTLAQAFLALPESDLGSLANEFNRRLHLTFQNNRYAAKFAYHPKLMQVAKAQIVWVLEQLSKPNGNEDKVAGEQYIYLSSMRVQDAVAMSSPYLCGAPSLTAIWGFMHRYQREFNKLVNCDSPFEFSSFSFYVRSENIQPTAKLTEPNSVAKARTVSNAKRPTIRSERLADLEIDLVIRVHSDSRISDFKSALKTALPVAFAGGALYQPQLSTQVEWLKTFTSRSELFHVIKGLPAYGRWLYPRENQPSDFDELERLITKDADNLPVSIGYHLLERPTKRGNSITSCHAYAENAIGLAQRVNPIEVRFSGRDHFLNHAFWSIECSSETILIKNYRD
;
A
#
# COMPACT_ATOMS: atom_id res chain seq x y z
N MET A 1 -2.50 28.93 0.79
CA MET A 1 -2.01 28.93 -0.61
C MET A 1 -0.82 29.88 -0.66
N THR A 2 0.30 29.48 -1.24
CA THR A 2 1.51 30.32 -1.29
C THR A 2 1.45 31.22 -2.51
N LYS A 3 1.55 32.55 -2.31
CA LYS A 3 1.59 33.54 -3.40
C LYS A 3 3.03 33.91 -3.73
N LEU A 4 3.33 34.23 -4.98
CA LEU A 4 4.65 34.68 -5.40
C LEU A 4 5.04 36.00 -4.71
N SER A 5 4.07 36.90 -4.48
CA SER A 5 4.27 38.13 -3.68
C SER A 5 4.95 37.89 -2.34
N ASP A 6 4.52 36.84 -1.64
CA ASP A 6 4.99 36.52 -0.28
C ASP A 6 6.43 35.99 -0.34
N LEU A 7 6.79 35.29 -1.41
CA LEU A 7 8.15 34.79 -1.64
C LEU A 7 9.10 35.93 -2.02
N LEU A 8 8.62 36.92 -2.78
CA LEU A 8 9.41 38.08 -3.18
C LEU A 8 9.72 39.01 -2.00
N ALA A 9 8.84 39.03 -0.99
CA ALA A 9 8.96 39.81 0.24
C ALA A 9 9.92 39.23 1.30
N ILE A 10 10.53 38.06 1.05
CA ILE A 10 11.53 37.48 1.96
C ILE A 10 12.76 38.40 2.02
N GLU A 11 13.10 38.89 3.21
CA GLU A 11 14.22 39.83 3.43
C GLU A 11 15.60 39.19 3.27
N ASP A 12 15.77 37.95 3.72
CA ASP A 12 17.02 37.21 3.57
C ASP A 12 17.16 36.70 2.13
N GLU A 13 18.09 37.30 1.38
CA GLU A 13 18.30 37.00 -0.02
C GLU A 13 18.72 35.53 -0.27
N ALA A 14 19.52 34.94 0.60
CA ALA A 14 19.92 33.54 0.45
C ALA A 14 18.72 32.60 0.64
N VAL A 15 17.89 32.86 1.65
CA VAL A 15 16.66 32.11 1.89
C VAL A 15 15.66 32.31 0.76
N LYS A 16 15.52 33.54 0.25
CA LYS A 16 14.66 33.88 -0.88
C LYS A 16 15.03 33.07 -2.12
N GLN A 17 16.31 33.09 -2.53
CA GLN A 17 16.76 32.39 -3.73
C GLN A 17 16.60 30.85 -3.62
N ILE A 18 16.87 30.27 -2.45
CA ILE A 18 16.64 28.84 -2.20
C ILE A 18 15.14 28.51 -2.29
N THR A 19 14.29 29.36 -1.70
CA THR A 19 12.85 29.16 -1.65
C THR A 19 12.21 29.31 -3.03
N LEU A 20 12.59 30.33 -3.80
CA LEU A 20 12.12 30.53 -5.18
C LEU A 20 12.43 29.32 -6.04
N LYS A 21 13.69 28.84 -6.05
CA LYS A 21 14.05 27.62 -6.78
C LYS A 21 13.16 26.45 -6.38
N LYS A 22 13.01 26.21 -5.08
CA LYS A 22 12.27 25.08 -4.54
C LYS A 22 10.79 25.11 -4.93
N MET A 23 10.14 26.27 -4.85
CA MET A 23 8.71 26.44 -5.10
C MET A 23 8.29 26.26 -6.56
N PHE A 24 9.22 26.46 -7.49
CA PHE A 24 9.02 26.22 -8.92
C PHE A 24 9.44 24.81 -9.37
N MET A 25 9.84 23.91 -8.46
CA MET A 25 10.12 22.51 -8.80
C MET A 25 8.84 21.67 -8.77
N PRO A 26 8.76 20.58 -9.56
CA PRO A 26 7.52 19.80 -9.69
C PRO A 26 7.05 19.09 -8.39
N TYR A 27 7.91 18.95 -7.39
CA TYR A 27 7.60 18.26 -6.12
C TYR A 27 6.97 19.15 -5.03
N THR A 28 6.78 20.45 -5.30
CA THR A 28 6.13 21.38 -4.38
C THR A 28 4.72 21.74 -4.84
N LYS A 29 3.90 22.20 -3.89
CA LYS A 29 2.60 22.77 -4.21
C LYS A 29 2.77 23.99 -5.11
N ASP A 30 1.89 24.13 -6.09
CA ASP A 30 1.93 25.24 -7.06
C ASP A 30 1.88 26.60 -6.38
N VAL A 31 2.84 27.45 -6.76
CA VAL A 31 2.85 28.86 -6.36
C VAL A 31 1.85 29.64 -7.20
N CYS A 32 1.06 30.51 -6.57
CA CYS A 32 0.16 31.41 -7.28
C CYS A 32 0.95 32.61 -7.82
N VAL A 33 0.93 32.81 -9.14
CA VAL A 33 1.74 33.84 -9.85
C VAL A 33 0.92 35.01 -10.39
N GLU A 34 -0.37 35.10 -10.02
CA GLU A 34 -1.26 36.17 -10.49
C GLU A 34 -0.70 37.56 -10.16
N GLY A 35 -0.54 38.40 -11.19
CA GLY A 35 0.02 39.76 -11.08
C GLY A 35 1.55 39.83 -11.00
N PHE A 36 2.24 38.69 -11.08
CA PHE A 36 3.71 38.57 -11.07
C PHE A 36 4.19 37.62 -12.19
N GLU A 37 3.50 37.66 -13.34
CA GLU A 37 3.74 36.77 -14.47
C GLU A 37 5.16 36.93 -15.04
N LYS A 38 5.68 38.17 -15.07
CA LYS A 38 7.02 38.50 -15.57
C LYS A 38 8.12 37.91 -14.68
N GLU A 39 7.96 38.00 -13.36
CA GLU A 39 8.88 37.43 -12.38
C GLU A 39 8.86 35.89 -12.48
N ALA A 40 7.68 35.30 -12.60
CA ALA A 40 7.53 33.85 -12.78
C ALA A 40 8.23 33.34 -14.05
N LEU A 41 8.04 34.02 -15.19
CA LEU A 41 8.74 33.69 -16.44
C LEU A 41 10.27 33.82 -16.29
N THR A 42 10.73 34.88 -15.61
CA THR A 42 12.15 35.11 -15.36
C THR A 42 12.77 33.96 -14.56
N ILE A 43 12.10 33.51 -13.49
CA ILE A 43 12.55 32.40 -12.65
C ILE A 43 12.62 31.10 -13.48
N LEU A 44 11.57 30.77 -14.23
CA LEU A 44 11.49 29.56 -15.05
C LEU A 44 12.62 29.49 -16.11
N LEU A 45 12.88 30.59 -16.81
CA LEU A 45 13.97 30.68 -17.78
C LEU A 45 15.34 30.58 -17.11
N ASN A 46 15.53 31.24 -15.96
CA ASN A 46 16.80 31.19 -15.25
C ASN A 46 17.09 29.79 -14.68
N LEU A 47 16.07 29.05 -14.22
CA LEU A 47 16.19 27.64 -13.84
C LEU A 47 16.71 26.76 -15.00
N SER A 48 16.25 27.02 -16.22
CA SER A 48 16.69 26.29 -17.42
C SER A 48 18.10 26.68 -17.87
N SER A 49 18.48 27.94 -17.64
CA SER A 49 19.80 28.47 -18.00
C SER A 49 20.94 28.07 -17.04
N SER A 50 20.62 27.64 -15.82
CA SER A 50 21.62 27.38 -14.78
C SER A 50 22.37 26.06 -15.02
N HIS A 51 23.70 26.11 -15.08
CA HIS A 51 24.56 24.93 -15.26
C HIS A 51 25.71 24.91 -14.25
N GLN A 52 26.39 23.77 -14.11
CA GLN A 52 27.47 23.62 -13.14
C GLN A 52 28.63 24.61 -13.36
N SER A 53 28.90 24.97 -14.63
CA SER A 53 29.91 25.94 -15.06
C SER A 53 29.43 27.40 -15.06
N ASP A 54 28.12 27.63 -14.99
CA ASP A 54 27.49 28.96 -15.00
C ASP A 54 26.25 28.91 -14.09
N ARG A 55 26.48 28.92 -12.78
CA ARG A 55 25.42 28.83 -11.78
C ARG A 55 24.72 30.18 -11.67
N CYS A 56 23.40 30.16 -11.78
CA CYS A 56 22.58 31.34 -11.52
C CYS A 56 22.60 31.67 -10.03
N SER A 57 23.04 32.88 -9.68
CA SER A 57 23.02 33.39 -8.30
C SER A 57 21.70 34.08 -7.95
N ASP A 58 21.02 34.65 -8.94
CA ASP A 58 19.75 35.35 -8.80
C ASP A 58 18.71 34.84 -9.82
N TRP A 59 17.64 34.21 -9.34
CA TRP A 59 16.55 33.72 -10.18
C TRP A 59 15.70 34.83 -10.81
N LEU A 60 15.82 36.07 -10.34
CA LEU A 60 15.10 37.24 -10.86
C LEU A 60 15.91 38.05 -11.89
N ASP A 61 17.08 37.55 -12.32
CA ASP A 61 17.89 38.21 -13.36
C ASP A 61 17.18 38.18 -14.73
N VAL A 62 16.51 39.29 -15.06
CA VAL A 62 15.81 39.48 -16.33
C VAL A 62 16.76 39.46 -17.52
N ALA A 63 17.97 40.00 -17.38
CA ALA A 63 18.92 40.08 -18.50
C ALA A 63 19.41 38.68 -18.89
N ARG A 64 19.70 37.83 -17.91
CA ARG A 64 20.05 36.42 -18.13
C ARG A 64 18.90 35.64 -18.76
N ALA A 65 17.67 35.80 -18.25
CA ALA A 65 16.49 35.15 -18.80
C ALA A 65 16.26 35.52 -20.29
N LYS A 66 16.35 36.82 -20.62
CA LYS A 66 16.25 37.30 -22.02
C LYS A 66 17.38 36.75 -22.89
N ARG A 67 18.60 36.66 -22.38
CA ARG A 67 19.74 36.07 -23.13
C ARG A 67 19.52 34.59 -23.41
N HIS A 68 18.99 33.84 -22.43
CA HIS A 68 18.73 32.42 -22.59
C HIS A 68 17.68 32.15 -23.67
N LEU A 69 16.56 32.87 -23.65
CA LEU A 69 15.45 32.68 -24.59
C LEU A 69 15.79 33.15 -26.02
N LYS A 70 16.60 34.21 -26.16
CA LYS A 70 17.07 34.70 -27.48
C LYS A 70 18.04 33.76 -28.19
N ALA A 71 18.75 32.92 -27.45
CA ALA A 71 19.72 32.00 -28.02
C ALA A 71 18.98 30.83 -28.72
N ALA A 72 19.05 30.79 -30.04
CA ALA A 72 18.38 29.78 -30.85
C ALA A 72 18.69 28.35 -30.39
N GLU A 73 19.96 28.04 -30.09
CA GLU A 73 20.39 26.73 -29.61
C GLU A 73 19.63 26.24 -28.36
N ASN A 74 19.32 27.13 -27.42
CA ASN A 74 18.58 26.76 -26.21
C ASN A 74 17.12 26.45 -26.51
N LEU A 75 16.51 27.19 -27.45
CA LEU A 75 15.16 26.94 -27.91
C LEU A 75 15.09 25.60 -28.66
N GLU A 76 16.00 25.36 -29.60
CA GLU A 76 16.09 24.09 -30.34
C GLU A 76 16.22 22.90 -29.38
N ALA A 77 17.12 22.99 -28.40
CA ALA A 77 17.29 21.96 -27.39
C ALA A 77 16.03 21.74 -26.53
N SER A 78 15.19 22.76 -26.35
CA SER A 78 13.90 22.62 -25.65
C SER A 78 12.86 21.94 -26.55
N LEU A 79 12.79 22.32 -27.82
CA LEU A 79 11.86 21.75 -28.81
C LEU A 79 12.12 20.26 -29.05
N ASP A 80 13.40 19.87 -29.15
CA ASP A 80 13.80 18.48 -29.36
C ASP A 80 13.38 17.54 -28.22
N GLU A 81 13.12 18.09 -27.04
CA GLU A 81 12.76 17.35 -25.84
C GLU A 81 11.24 17.26 -25.58
N ILE A 82 10.41 18.03 -26.28
CA ILE A 82 8.93 17.99 -26.15
C ILE A 82 8.42 16.57 -26.45
N LYS A 83 9.01 15.89 -27.43
CA LYS A 83 8.72 14.49 -27.77
C LYS A 83 9.09 13.49 -26.66
N TRP A 84 9.60 13.91 -25.51
CA TRP A 84 9.86 13.02 -24.38
C TRP A 84 9.02 13.34 -23.15
N PHE A 85 8.04 14.25 -23.31
CA PHE A 85 7.04 14.47 -22.30
C PHE A 85 6.08 13.28 -22.24
N HIS A 86 5.64 12.95 -21.02
CA HIS A 86 4.85 11.75 -20.77
C HIS A 86 3.85 11.99 -19.64
N THR A 87 2.74 11.26 -19.66
CA THR A 87 1.88 11.14 -18.48
C THR A 87 2.34 9.99 -17.58
N HIS A 88 2.96 8.95 -18.17
CA HIS A 88 3.47 7.79 -17.45
C HIS A 88 4.95 7.55 -17.73
N ASN A 89 5.74 7.40 -16.68
CA ASN A 89 7.18 7.23 -16.77
C ASN A 89 7.57 5.76 -16.96
N LEU A 90 7.90 5.38 -18.19
CA LEU A 90 8.41 4.04 -18.52
C LEU A 90 9.81 3.77 -17.97
N LYS A 91 10.60 4.81 -17.68
CA LYS A 91 11.94 4.69 -17.09
C LYS A 91 11.91 4.51 -15.58
N PHE A 92 10.74 4.57 -14.95
CA PHE A 92 10.64 4.34 -13.52
C PHE A 92 10.42 2.84 -13.24
N PRO A 93 11.24 2.19 -12.41
CA PRO A 93 12.46 2.70 -11.77
C PRO A 93 13.76 2.37 -12.54
N ASP A 94 13.69 1.81 -13.74
CA ASP A 94 14.86 1.45 -14.56
C ASP A 94 15.14 2.47 -15.68
N CYS A 95 16.19 3.28 -15.49
CA CYS A 95 16.59 4.32 -16.44
C CYS A 95 17.09 3.80 -17.81
N ARG A 96 17.25 2.48 -17.98
CA ARG A 96 17.72 1.87 -19.23
C ARG A 96 16.63 1.73 -20.30
N VAL A 97 15.35 1.92 -19.94
CA VAL A 97 14.30 2.06 -20.96
C VAL A 97 14.64 3.29 -21.81
N LYS A 98 14.75 3.10 -23.11
CA LYS A 98 15.17 4.11 -24.08
C LYS A 98 14.11 4.26 -25.15
N ASP A 99 14.01 5.48 -25.67
CA ASP A 99 13.24 5.82 -26.85
C ASP A 99 11.76 5.42 -26.83
N GLN A 100 11.16 5.39 -25.63
CA GLN A 100 9.75 5.06 -25.42
C GLN A 100 9.11 6.05 -24.45
N ARG A 101 7.86 6.45 -24.74
CA ARG A 101 7.03 7.30 -23.90
C ARG A 101 5.59 6.82 -23.90
N ILE A 102 4.83 7.22 -22.88
CA ILE A 102 3.37 7.04 -22.83
C ILE A 102 2.72 8.38 -22.53
N ILE A 103 1.79 8.75 -23.39
CA ILE A 103 0.80 9.81 -23.15
C ILE A 103 -0.55 9.11 -23.21
N ALA A 104 -1.24 9.08 -22.09
CA ALA A 104 -2.52 8.40 -21.97
C ALA A 104 -3.23 8.87 -20.70
N GLN A 105 -4.55 8.74 -20.72
CA GLN A 105 -5.39 8.73 -19.53
C GLN A 105 -5.86 7.30 -19.25
N PRO A 106 -6.11 6.94 -17.98
CA PRO A 106 -6.74 5.67 -17.65
C PRO A 106 -8.12 5.54 -18.29
N LEU A 107 -8.53 4.33 -18.63
CA LEU A 107 -9.86 4.06 -19.17
C LEU A 107 -10.95 4.46 -18.15
N ALA A 108 -12.10 4.94 -18.61
CA ALA A 108 -13.16 5.32 -17.68
C ALA A 108 -13.76 4.10 -16.99
N THR A 109 -13.84 4.10 -15.66
CA THR A 109 -14.38 3.00 -14.85
C THR A 109 -15.34 3.52 -13.78
N THR A 110 -16.30 2.67 -13.37
CA THR A 110 -17.21 2.93 -12.24
C THR A 110 -16.64 2.46 -10.90
N GLU A 111 -15.50 1.79 -10.91
CA GLU A 111 -14.85 1.25 -9.73
C GLU A 111 -14.28 2.36 -8.84
N ALA A 112 -14.56 2.29 -7.55
CA ALA A 112 -13.96 3.19 -6.56
C ALA A 112 -12.54 2.72 -6.24
N LEU A 113 -11.55 3.45 -6.75
CA LEU A 113 -10.13 3.21 -6.54
C LEU A 113 -9.35 4.51 -6.71
N ILE A 114 -8.12 4.56 -6.17
CA ILE A 114 -7.21 5.68 -6.41
C ILE A 114 -6.24 5.29 -7.52
N SER A 115 -6.34 6.01 -8.64
CA SER A 115 -5.39 6.02 -9.75
C SER A 115 -5.24 7.44 -10.28
N SER A 116 -4.56 7.66 -11.41
CA SER A 116 -4.36 9.01 -11.93
C SER A 116 -5.63 9.66 -12.48
N SER A 117 -6.71 8.90 -12.66
CA SER A 117 -8.03 9.41 -13.06
C SER A 117 -8.66 10.37 -12.04
N VAL A 118 -8.23 10.31 -10.77
CA VAL A 118 -8.76 11.15 -9.68
C VAL A 118 -7.98 12.47 -9.51
N LEU A 119 -6.94 12.67 -10.32
CA LEU A 119 -6.04 13.82 -10.26
C LEU A 119 -6.08 14.61 -11.57
N GLU A 120 -5.73 15.90 -11.49
CA GLU A 120 -5.46 16.68 -12.69
C GLU A 120 -4.26 16.08 -13.44
N GLN A 121 -4.40 15.97 -14.77
CA GLN A 121 -3.33 15.45 -15.61
C GLN A 121 -2.09 16.35 -15.51
N SER A 122 -0.94 15.71 -15.33
CA SER A 122 0.35 16.40 -15.24
C SER A 122 1.37 15.69 -16.13
N LEU A 123 2.15 16.46 -16.86
CA LEU A 123 3.21 15.95 -17.73
C LEU A 123 4.54 15.93 -16.98
N GLY A 124 5.22 14.80 -17.09
CA GLY A 124 6.62 14.62 -16.74
C GLY A 124 7.51 14.60 -17.98
N TRP A 125 8.82 14.51 -17.77
CA TRP A 125 9.80 14.31 -18.84
C TRP A 125 10.77 13.19 -18.45
N GLY A 126 11.19 12.38 -19.43
CA GLY A 126 12.12 11.28 -19.21
C GLY A 126 12.91 10.90 -20.48
N HIS A 127 14.13 11.41 -20.62
CA HIS A 127 15.04 11.07 -21.71
C HIS A 127 16.50 11.00 -21.22
N ASN A 128 17.33 12.02 -21.45
CA ASN A 128 18.75 12.03 -21.11
C ASN A 128 19.11 13.13 -20.11
N SER A 129 19.77 12.78 -19.01
CA SER A 129 20.13 13.72 -17.93
C SER A 129 20.90 14.96 -18.39
N ALA A 130 21.64 14.89 -19.51
CA ALA A 130 22.39 16.02 -20.06
C ALA A 130 21.51 17.19 -20.54
N VAL A 131 20.27 16.90 -20.97
CA VAL A 131 19.36 17.89 -21.58
C VAL A 131 18.17 18.25 -20.69
N TYR A 132 18.06 17.60 -19.53
CA TYR A 132 17.02 17.81 -18.52
C TYR A 132 16.67 19.29 -18.26
N ARG A 133 17.67 20.16 -18.11
CA ARG A 133 17.48 21.58 -17.79
C ARG A 133 16.65 22.34 -18.81
N HIS A 134 16.71 21.97 -20.09
CA HIS A 134 16.04 22.68 -21.18
C HIS A 134 14.51 22.52 -21.10
N THR A 135 14.03 21.52 -20.35
CA THR A 135 12.60 21.25 -20.20
C THR A 135 11.94 22.07 -19.09
N LEU A 136 12.71 22.64 -18.15
CA LEU A 136 12.19 23.17 -16.90
C LEU A 136 11.24 24.35 -17.10
N TRP A 137 11.58 25.29 -17.98
CA TRP A 137 10.74 26.46 -18.20
C TRP A 137 9.40 26.12 -18.84
N LEU A 138 9.36 25.13 -19.74
CA LEU A 138 8.12 24.68 -20.38
C LEU A 138 7.24 23.85 -19.43
N LEU A 139 7.87 22.94 -18.68
CA LEU A 139 7.18 21.83 -18.03
C LEU A 139 6.80 22.10 -16.58
N ASN A 140 7.58 22.90 -15.84
CA ASN A 140 7.35 23.06 -14.41
C ASN A 140 6.00 23.76 -14.13
N PRO A 141 5.18 23.19 -13.24
CA PRO A 141 3.84 23.70 -12.98
C PRO A 141 3.85 24.89 -12.02
N PHE A 142 2.85 25.75 -12.18
CA PHE A 142 2.50 26.84 -11.28
C PHE A 142 0.99 27.10 -11.33
N ARG A 143 0.47 27.95 -10.43
CA ARG A 143 -0.96 28.26 -10.38
C ARG A 143 -1.24 29.64 -10.96
N TRP A 144 -2.14 29.69 -11.92
CA TRP A 144 -2.59 30.93 -12.55
C TRP A 144 -4.09 30.82 -12.85
N GLN A 145 -4.87 31.86 -12.52
CA GLN A 145 -6.34 31.86 -12.62
C GLN A 145 -6.98 30.65 -11.93
N SER A 146 -6.51 30.34 -10.71
CA SER A 146 -6.93 29.17 -9.92
C SER A 146 -6.66 27.78 -10.51
N GLN A 147 -6.03 27.65 -11.68
CA GLN A 147 -5.70 26.37 -12.32
C GLN A 147 -4.20 26.05 -12.20
N SER A 148 -3.86 24.76 -12.10
CA SER A 148 -2.48 24.29 -12.23
C SER A 148 -2.09 24.23 -13.71
N VAL A 149 -1.19 25.11 -14.14
CA VAL A 149 -0.79 25.27 -15.54
C VAL A 149 0.74 25.24 -15.68
N SER A 150 1.24 25.10 -16.90
CA SER A 150 2.64 25.28 -17.25
C SER A 150 2.78 26.21 -18.45
N LEU A 151 3.99 26.70 -18.75
CA LEU A 151 4.19 27.53 -19.95
C LEU A 151 3.84 26.76 -21.22
N LEU A 152 4.06 25.44 -21.24
CA LEU A 152 3.64 24.56 -22.32
C LEU A 152 2.12 24.66 -22.60
N SER A 153 1.28 24.50 -21.55
CA SER A 153 -0.17 24.55 -21.71
C SER A 153 -0.67 25.96 -22.06
N LEU A 154 -0.04 26.99 -21.52
CA LEU A 154 -0.39 28.40 -21.80
C LEU A 154 -0.04 28.81 -23.24
N VAL A 155 1.06 28.30 -23.79
CA VAL A 155 1.41 28.49 -25.21
C VAL A 155 0.42 27.74 -26.11
N GLN A 156 0.02 26.53 -25.73
CA GLN A 156 -0.97 25.74 -26.46
C GLN A 156 -2.36 26.42 -26.49
N GLN A 157 -2.74 27.09 -25.40
CA GLN A 157 -4.01 27.82 -25.27
C GLN A 157 -3.99 29.24 -25.85
N GLU A 158 -2.84 29.69 -26.37
CA GLU A 158 -2.63 31.06 -26.88
C GLU A 158 -2.98 32.18 -25.90
N THR A 159 -2.70 31.99 -24.62
CA THR A 159 -3.02 32.98 -23.59
C THR A 159 -2.28 34.31 -23.86
N PRO A 160 -2.98 35.44 -24.12
CA PRO A 160 -2.37 36.67 -24.62
C PRO A 160 -1.25 37.21 -23.72
N VAL A 161 -1.48 37.24 -22.41
CA VAL A 161 -0.53 37.75 -21.40
C VAL A 161 0.82 37.04 -21.50
N TRP A 162 0.81 35.71 -21.58
CA TRP A 162 2.04 34.90 -21.61
C TRP A 162 2.72 34.95 -22.98
N VAL A 163 1.94 34.98 -24.07
CA VAL A 163 2.46 35.14 -25.43
C VAL A 163 3.16 36.49 -25.61
N GLU A 164 2.58 37.57 -25.09
CA GLU A 164 3.18 38.90 -25.11
C GLU A 164 4.46 38.97 -24.28
N LEU A 165 4.47 38.35 -23.09
CA LEU A 165 5.66 38.27 -22.25
C LEU A 165 6.80 37.47 -22.92
N LEU A 166 6.50 36.35 -23.57
CA LEU A 166 7.51 35.59 -24.32
C LEU A 166 8.13 36.43 -25.45
N LYS A 167 7.31 37.22 -26.16
CA LYS A 167 7.79 38.18 -27.18
C LYS A 167 8.66 39.27 -26.55
N GLU A 168 8.26 39.83 -25.40
CA GLU A 168 9.04 40.83 -24.65
C GLU A 168 10.41 40.30 -24.20
N PHE A 169 10.50 38.99 -23.91
CA PHE A 169 11.73 38.32 -23.54
C PHE A 169 12.62 37.95 -24.75
N GLY A 170 12.10 38.12 -25.97
CA GLY A 170 12.86 37.99 -27.22
C GLY A 170 12.52 36.76 -28.04
N LEU A 171 11.42 36.04 -27.75
CA LEU A 171 10.93 34.97 -28.61
C LEU A 171 10.24 35.57 -29.85
N GLY A 172 10.88 35.46 -31.01
CA GLY A 172 10.33 35.96 -32.27
C GLY A 172 9.03 35.25 -32.68
N ALA A 173 8.20 35.91 -33.50
CA ALA A 173 6.92 35.35 -33.94
C ALA A 173 7.07 33.99 -34.65
N ASN A 174 8.10 33.84 -35.49
CA ASN A 174 8.40 32.57 -36.18
C ASN A 174 8.79 31.45 -35.19
N SER A 175 9.58 31.77 -34.18
CA SER A 175 9.99 30.83 -33.14
C SER A 175 8.82 30.39 -32.27
N LEU A 176 7.91 31.31 -31.94
CA LEU A 176 6.68 30.99 -31.21
C LEU A 176 5.74 30.11 -32.05
N ALA A 177 5.55 30.44 -33.33
CA ALA A 177 4.75 29.62 -34.24
C ALA A 177 5.32 28.21 -34.38
N ARG A 178 6.66 28.09 -34.45
CA ARG A 178 7.35 26.81 -34.47
C ARG A 178 7.16 26.03 -33.16
N LEU A 179 7.31 26.68 -32.01
CA LEU A 179 7.06 26.06 -30.70
C LEU A 179 5.64 25.50 -30.63
N LYS A 180 4.64 26.29 -31.04
CA LYS A 180 3.24 25.86 -31.10
C LYS A 180 3.08 24.63 -32.00
N HIS A 181 3.59 24.69 -33.23
CA HIS A 181 3.52 23.57 -34.16
C HIS A 181 4.15 22.30 -33.58
N THR A 182 5.32 22.39 -32.94
CA THR A 182 5.98 21.25 -32.31
C THR A 182 5.17 20.68 -31.14
N ILE A 183 4.52 21.51 -30.34
CA ILE A 183 3.62 21.06 -29.27
C ILE A 183 2.46 20.26 -29.84
N GLU A 184 1.77 20.79 -30.85
CA GLU A 184 0.62 20.13 -31.49
C GLU A 184 1.01 18.81 -32.18
N GLU A 185 2.18 18.78 -32.82
CA GLU A 185 2.69 17.60 -33.51
C GLU A 185 3.19 16.50 -32.55
N GLN A 186 3.89 16.89 -31.47
CA GLN A 186 4.60 15.93 -30.60
C GLN A 186 3.81 15.53 -29.35
N LEU A 187 2.73 16.23 -29.00
CA LEU A 187 1.88 15.91 -27.84
C LEU A 187 0.46 15.54 -28.28
N PRO A 188 0.28 14.36 -28.91
CA PRO A 188 -1.05 13.85 -29.20
C PRO A 188 -1.80 13.52 -27.91
N GLU A 189 -3.12 13.37 -28.03
CA GLU A 189 -4.00 13.02 -26.92
C GLU A 189 -3.64 11.67 -26.29
N ASN A 190 -3.29 10.68 -27.12
CA ASN A 190 -2.80 9.37 -26.71
C ASN A 190 -1.61 8.92 -27.56
N SER A 191 -0.61 8.28 -26.95
CA SER A 191 0.59 7.74 -27.58
C SER A 191 1.14 6.57 -26.78
N PHE A 192 1.35 5.44 -27.44
CA PHE A 192 1.93 4.22 -26.86
C PHE A 192 3.04 3.65 -27.77
N PRO A 193 4.07 2.97 -27.23
CA PRO A 193 5.20 2.45 -28.01
C PRO A 193 4.91 1.10 -28.67
N ASP A 194 5.10 0.92 -29.98
CA ASP A 194 4.73 -0.31 -30.71
C ASP A 194 5.33 -1.64 -30.20
N SER A 195 6.39 -1.57 -29.39
CA SER A 195 7.00 -2.72 -28.73
C SER A 195 7.26 -2.47 -27.24
N VAL A 196 7.15 -3.52 -26.44
CA VAL A 196 7.52 -3.47 -25.02
C VAL A 196 9.05 -3.51 -24.92
N SER A 197 9.62 -2.61 -24.10
CA SER A 197 11.06 -2.63 -23.80
C SER A 197 11.45 -3.91 -23.06
N THR A 198 12.63 -4.45 -23.37
CA THR A 198 13.21 -5.62 -22.68
C THR A 198 13.53 -5.37 -21.22
N TYR A 199 13.62 -4.09 -20.80
CA TYR A 199 13.82 -3.70 -19.40
C TYR A 199 12.50 -3.45 -18.65
N SER A 200 11.35 -3.46 -19.34
CA SER A 200 10.04 -3.29 -18.71
C SER A 200 9.53 -4.60 -18.13
N LYS A 201 8.94 -4.53 -16.93
CA LYS A 201 8.29 -5.69 -16.31
C LYS A 201 6.99 -6.01 -17.06
N GLN A 202 6.75 -7.30 -17.26
CA GLN A 202 5.51 -7.81 -17.83
C GLN A 202 4.93 -8.85 -16.88
N LEU A 203 3.64 -8.72 -16.61
CA LEU A 203 2.84 -9.63 -15.79
C LEU A 203 1.78 -10.29 -16.68
N ARG A 204 1.32 -11.47 -16.30
CA ARG A 204 0.33 -12.24 -17.08
C ARG A 204 -0.92 -12.48 -16.24
N PHE A 205 -2.09 -12.07 -16.76
CA PHE A 205 -3.39 -12.20 -16.10
C PHE A 205 -4.37 -12.98 -16.97
N PRO A 206 -5.27 -13.79 -16.38
CA PRO A 206 -6.37 -14.42 -17.11
C PRO A 206 -7.24 -13.35 -17.76
N TRP A 207 -7.66 -13.60 -19.00
CA TRP A 207 -8.46 -12.68 -19.79
C TRP A 207 -9.33 -13.45 -20.78
N GLY A 208 -10.62 -13.59 -20.45
CA GLY A 208 -11.47 -14.55 -21.15
C GLY A 208 -10.89 -15.96 -21.01
N ASP A 209 -10.78 -16.69 -22.12
CA ASP A 209 -10.26 -18.07 -22.16
C ASP A 209 -8.73 -18.16 -22.29
N ASP A 210 -8.02 -17.03 -22.35
CA ASP A 210 -6.55 -16.99 -22.49
C ASP A 210 -5.94 -16.02 -21.47
N TYR A 211 -4.74 -15.50 -21.76
CA TYR A 211 -4.00 -14.58 -20.92
C TYR A 211 -3.64 -13.29 -21.65
N VAL A 212 -3.67 -12.19 -20.91
CA VAL A 212 -3.16 -10.88 -21.34
C VAL A 212 -1.87 -10.53 -20.61
N SER A 213 -0.92 -9.93 -21.34
CA SER A 213 0.28 -9.36 -20.75
C SER A 213 0.02 -7.92 -20.36
N VAL A 214 0.40 -7.56 -19.14
CA VAL A 214 0.27 -6.20 -18.63
C VAL A 214 1.65 -5.69 -18.24
N THR A 215 2.01 -4.50 -18.72
CA THR A 215 3.16 -3.76 -18.20
C THR A 215 2.67 -2.65 -17.28
N PRO A 216 2.91 -2.78 -15.96
CA PRO A 216 2.64 -1.71 -15.02
C PRO A 216 3.58 -0.52 -15.26
N VAL A 217 3.00 0.66 -15.42
CA VAL A 217 3.69 1.93 -15.59
C VAL A 217 3.33 2.91 -14.48
N VAL A 218 4.14 3.96 -14.35
CA VAL A 218 4.06 4.87 -13.21
C VAL A 218 3.56 6.22 -13.65
N SER A 219 2.40 6.62 -13.15
CA SER A 219 1.80 7.93 -13.40
C SER A 219 2.62 9.04 -12.74
N HIS A 220 2.97 10.04 -13.54
CA HIS A 220 3.64 11.23 -13.07
C HIS A 220 2.79 12.02 -12.07
N ALA A 221 1.48 12.13 -12.34
CA ALA A 221 0.55 12.89 -11.51
C ALA A 221 0.48 12.32 -10.08
N ILE A 222 0.37 11.00 -9.94
CA ILE A 222 0.37 10.35 -8.62
C ILE A 222 1.70 10.57 -7.90
N GLN A 223 2.84 10.37 -8.57
CA GLN A 223 4.15 10.58 -7.93
C GLN A 223 4.28 12.02 -7.43
N ARG A 224 3.89 13.00 -8.26
CA ARG A 224 3.89 14.41 -7.88
C ARG A 224 3.00 14.66 -6.67
N GLU A 225 1.77 14.14 -6.66
CA GLU A 225 0.82 14.32 -5.55
C GLU A 225 1.36 13.79 -4.22
N LEU A 226 1.99 12.60 -4.22
CA LEU A 226 2.62 12.03 -3.03
C LEU A 226 3.78 12.89 -2.53
N GLU A 227 4.60 13.44 -3.43
CA GLU A 227 5.67 14.36 -3.06
C GLU A 227 5.14 15.65 -2.44
N VAL A 228 4.09 16.23 -3.01
CA VAL A 228 3.45 17.45 -2.49
C VAL A 228 2.87 17.18 -1.10
N ARG A 229 2.10 16.09 -0.93
CA ARG A 229 1.49 15.72 0.36
C ARG A 229 2.52 15.41 1.43
N SER A 230 3.59 14.70 1.10
CA SER A 230 4.66 14.37 2.06
C SER A 230 5.40 15.60 2.61
N ARG A 231 5.34 16.74 1.91
CA ARG A 231 5.92 18.03 2.31
C ARG A 231 4.90 18.98 2.93
N SER A 232 3.62 18.65 2.88
CA SER A 232 2.57 19.42 3.53
C SER A 232 2.51 19.09 5.02
N ARG A 233 2.47 20.12 5.87
CA ARG A 233 2.25 19.95 7.31
C ARG A 233 0.82 19.53 7.65
N GLU A 234 -0.11 19.72 6.71
CA GLU A 234 -1.53 19.39 6.88
C GLU A 234 -1.80 17.90 6.68
N SER A 235 -0.94 17.23 5.90
CA SER A 235 -1.07 15.80 5.59
C SER A 235 -0.71 14.94 6.80
N LYS A 236 -1.59 14.00 7.13
CA LYS A 236 -1.43 12.98 8.17
C LYS A 236 -1.05 11.62 7.59
N LEU A 237 -0.87 11.53 6.27
CA LEU A 237 -0.41 10.31 5.63
C LEU A 237 1.04 9.99 6.05
N SER A 238 1.35 8.70 6.14
CA SER A 238 2.68 8.20 6.50
C SER A 238 3.52 7.98 5.24
N PHE A 239 4.77 8.43 5.25
CA PHE A 239 5.68 8.33 4.10
C PHE A 239 7.04 7.75 4.47
N VAL A 240 7.67 7.09 3.49
CA VAL A 240 9.08 6.69 3.54
C VAL A 240 9.80 7.12 2.26
N SER A 241 11.12 7.33 2.36
CA SER A 241 11.96 7.62 1.19
C SER A 241 12.43 6.33 0.51
N SER A 242 12.31 6.28 -0.80
CA SER A 242 13.00 5.35 -1.70
C SER A 242 14.18 6.04 -2.37
N SER A 243 15.31 5.35 -2.48
CA SER A 243 16.54 5.89 -3.08
C SER A 243 16.73 5.35 -4.49
N LEU A 244 16.70 6.25 -5.47
CA LEU A 244 16.86 5.93 -6.89
C LEU A 244 18.15 6.56 -7.44
N PRO A 245 19.18 5.74 -7.69
CA PRO A 245 20.40 6.23 -8.32
C PRO A 245 20.16 6.60 -9.78
N ASN A 246 21.02 7.43 -10.37
CA ASN A 246 20.85 8.00 -11.73
C ASN A 246 19.50 8.72 -11.93
N SER A 247 19.01 9.40 -10.90
CA SER A 247 17.68 10.02 -10.83
C SER A 247 17.36 10.96 -12.00
N ALA A 248 18.32 11.77 -12.46
CA ALA A 248 18.15 12.65 -13.61
C ALA A 248 17.91 11.91 -14.94
N SER A 249 18.35 10.65 -15.05
CA SER A 249 18.10 9.79 -16.21
C SER A 249 16.75 9.07 -16.14
N ILE A 250 16.13 9.00 -14.95
CA ILE A 250 14.79 8.45 -14.75
C ILE A 250 13.73 9.46 -15.16
N GLY A 251 13.89 10.73 -14.79
CA GLY A 251 13.00 11.81 -15.22
C GLY A 251 13.11 13.07 -14.38
N ASN A 252 12.34 14.10 -14.77
CA ASN A 252 12.40 15.44 -14.17
C ASN A 252 12.09 15.46 -12.67
N LEU A 253 11.03 14.77 -12.25
CA LEU A 253 10.61 14.73 -10.85
C LEU A 253 11.67 14.04 -9.97
N CYS A 254 12.13 12.86 -10.41
CA CYS A 254 13.17 12.11 -9.70
C CYS A 254 14.49 12.88 -9.62
N GLY A 255 14.91 13.49 -10.73
CA GLY A 255 16.10 14.34 -10.83
C GLY A 255 16.04 15.56 -9.91
N SER A 256 14.88 16.24 -9.84
CA SER A 256 14.64 17.38 -8.95
C SER A 256 14.82 17.03 -7.46
N LEU A 257 14.59 15.76 -7.11
CA LEU A 257 14.67 15.23 -5.75
C LEU A 257 16.00 14.55 -5.43
N GLY A 258 16.95 14.55 -6.37
CA GLY A 258 18.22 13.83 -6.22
C GLY A 258 18.03 12.31 -6.07
N GLY A 259 16.88 11.77 -6.48
CA GLY A 259 16.55 10.35 -6.36
C GLY A 259 15.83 9.95 -5.07
N HIS A 260 15.57 10.88 -4.15
CA HIS A 260 14.85 10.59 -2.90
C HIS A 260 13.34 10.78 -3.07
N MET A 261 12.69 9.75 -3.61
CA MET A 261 11.24 9.74 -3.83
C MET A 261 10.49 9.33 -2.56
N LYS A 262 9.35 9.95 -2.28
CA LYS A 262 8.44 9.66 -1.17
C LYS A 262 7.33 8.73 -1.64
N VAL A 263 7.09 7.69 -0.85
CA VAL A 263 6.00 6.72 -1.06
C VAL A 263 5.23 6.53 0.23
N LEU A 264 3.97 6.13 0.14
CA LEU A 264 3.14 5.82 1.31
C LEU A 264 3.75 4.65 2.08
N ASN A 265 3.79 4.76 3.41
CA ASN A 265 4.42 3.77 4.30
C ASN A 265 3.41 3.23 5.30
N TYR A 266 2.84 2.07 4.97
CA TYR A 266 1.80 1.38 5.75
C TYR A 266 2.14 -0.10 5.92
N PRO A 267 3.20 -0.41 6.69
CA PRO A 267 3.47 -1.77 7.13
C PRO A 267 2.30 -2.35 7.93
N LEU A 268 2.20 -3.68 7.98
CA LEU A 268 1.22 -4.35 8.83
C LEU A 268 1.57 -4.20 10.32
N ASP A 269 2.84 -3.91 10.63
CA ASP A 269 3.39 -3.71 11.99
C ASP A 269 3.24 -4.93 12.89
N VAL A 270 3.32 -6.12 12.29
CA VAL A 270 3.20 -7.38 13.02
C VAL A 270 4.57 -7.81 13.52
N LYS A 271 4.85 -7.58 14.80
CA LYS A 271 6.09 -8.06 15.42
C LYS A 271 5.87 -9.43 16.05
N PRO A 272 6.79 -10.38 15.88
CA PRO A 272 6.76 -11.60 16.66
C PRO A 272 6.90 -11.20 18.14
N ALA A 273 6.08 -11.79 19.01
CA ALA A 273 6.16 -11.50 20.44
C ALA A 273 7.57 -11.87 20.95
N GLN A 274 8.31 -10.89 21.49
CA GLN A 274 9.68 -11.09 22.00
C GLN A 274 9.76 -12.06 23.20
N GLY A 275 8.62 -12.57 23.68
CA GLY A 275 8.50 -13.48 24.82
C GLY A 275 8.12 -14.92 24.50
N GLY A 276 8.01 -15.30 23.23
CA GLY A 276 7.47 -16.60 22.82
C GLY A 276 5.95 -16.61 22.69
N THR A 277 5.36 -17.77 22.41
CA THR A 277 3.89 -17.96 22.53
C THR A 277 3.43 -17.60 23.95
N LEU A 278 2.15 -17.24 24.15
CA LEU A 278 1.65 -16.95 25.50
C LEU A 278 1.89 -18.11 26.49
N THR A 279 1.96 -19.35 25.98
CA THR A 279 2.41 -20.54 26.74
C THR A 279 3.84 -20.40 27.29
N GLU A 280 4.78 -19.86 26.51
CA GLU A 280 6.16 -19.60 26.93
C GLU A 280 6.26 -18.41 27.91
N SER A 281 5.47 -17.35 27.66
CA SER A 281 5.35 -16.23 28.59
C SER A 281 4.72 -16.67 29.92
N ARG A 282 3.75 -17.58 29.89
CA ARG A 282 3.12 -18.20 31.07
C ARG A 282 4.12 -19.06 31.85
N LYS A 283 4.91 -19.90 31.17
CA LYS A 283 6.00 -20.66 31.82
C LYS A 283 7.01 -19.74 32.53
N LYS A 284 7.19 -18.51 32.05
CA LYS A 284 8.10 -17.52 32.65
C LYS A 284 7.46 -16.65 33.76
N SER A 285 6.18 -16.29 33.63
CA SER A 285 5.52 -15.28 34.49
C SER A 285 4.43 -15.82 35.41
N GLY A 286 3.87 -17.00 35.13
CA GLY A 286 2.75 -17.59 35.87
C GLY A 286 1.40 -16.88 35.71
N HIS A 287 1.30 -15.84 34.88
CA HIS A 287 0.08 -15.06 34.72
C HIS A 287 -0.87 -15.65 33.64
N TYR A 288 -2.17 -15.69 33.95
CA TYR A 288 -3.24 -16.17 33.05
C TYR A 288 -3.92 -15.03 32.26
N PHE A 289 -3.53 -13.78 32.50
CA PHE A 289 -4.16 -12.58 31.97
C PHE A 289 -3.10 -11.59 31.48
N ASP A 290 -3.40 -10.83 30.41
CA ASP A 290 -2.55 -9.74 29.93
C ASP A 290 -3.04 -8.38 30.46
N ASP A 291 -2.66 -8.06 31.70
CA ASP A 291 -3.07 -6.85 32.41
C ASP A 291 -2.70 -5.55 31.67
N TYR A 292 -1.69 -5.57 30.77
CA TYR A 292 -1.31 -4.40 29.98
C TYR A 292 -2.42 -3.95 29.02
N GLN A 293 -3.22 -4.89 28.49
CA GLN A 293 -4.30 -4.58 27.55
C GLN A 293 -5.35 -3.66 28.16
N VAL A 294 -5.65 -3.82 29.44
CA VAL A 294 -6.66 -3.01 30.13
C VAL A 294 -6.06 -1.81 30.88
N THR A 295 -4.74 -1.78 31.09
CA THR A 295 -4.05 -0.72 31.84
C THR A 295 -3.22 0.25 31.00
N ASN A 296 -3.05 0.02 29.69
CA ASN A 296 -2.30 0.92 28.82
C ASN A 296 -2.98 2.29 28.65
N ALA A 297 -2.22 3.27 28.13
CA ALA A 297 -2.67 4.65 27.97
C ALA A 297 -3.93 4.79 27.10
N LYS A 298 -4.05 4.01 26.01
CA LYS A 298 -5.21 4.02 25.11
C LYS A 298 -6.47 3.50 25.81
N SER A 299 -6.36 2.40 26.54
CA SER A 299 -7.42 1.82 27.35
C SER A 299 -7.86 2.77 28.45
N CYS A 300 -6.90 3.39 29.17
CA CYS A 300 -7.19 4.41 30.16
C CYS A 300 -7.91 5.63 29.55
N GLN A 301 -7.55 6.03 28.33
CA GLN A 301 -8.24 7.09 27.60
C GLN A 301 -9.70 6.70 27.33
N VAL A 302 -9.96 5.48 26.84
CA VAL A 302 -11.32 4.95 26.62
C VAL A 302 -12.13 4.92 27.92
N LEU A 303 -11.52 4.53 29.04
CA LEU A 303 -12.18 4.52 30.35
C LEU A 303 -12.51 5.94 30.84
N ASN A 304 -11.59 6.91 30.72
CA ASN A 304 -11.85 8.35 31.01
C ASN A 304 -13.04 8.88 30.20
N HIS A 305 -13.11 8.48 28.94
CA HIS A 305 -14.20 8.86 28.06
C HIS A 305 -15.55 8.25 28.43
N LEU A 306 -15.57 7.04 29.01
CA LEU A 306 -16.79 6.35 29.43
C LEU A 306 -17.33 6.89 30.76
N ILE A 307 -16.48 7.42 31.64
CA ILE A 307 -16.88 8.10 32.90
C ILE A 307 -17.39 9.53 32.67
N GLY A 308 -17.11 10.11 31.50
CA GLY A 308 -17.62 11.40 31.07
C GLY A 308 -16.68 12.58 31.31
N SER A 309 -15.35 12.38 31.25
CA SER A 309 -14.36 13.43 31.48
C SER A 309 -14.23 14.50 30.38
N GLU A 310 -14.95 14.39 29.25
CA GLU A 310 -14.95 15.39 28.17
C GLU A 310 -16.30 16.13 28.07
N PRO A 311 -16.32 17.47 27.90
CA PRO A 311 -17.54 18.22 27.63
C PRO A 311 -17.93 18.22 26.14
N SER A 312 -19.20 18.52 25.88
CA SER A 312 -19.72 19.07 24.61
C SER A 312 -19.82 18.14 23.39
N LYS A 313 -20.79 17.22 23.42
CA LYS A 313 -21.42 16.64 22.23
C LYS A 313 -22.95 16.66 22.37
N THR A 314 -23.70 16.67 21.27
CA THR A 314 -25.16 16.45 21.31
C THR A 314 -25.47 15.05 21.86
N GLN A 315 -26.66 14.83 22.43
CA GLN A 315 -27.02 13.53 23.04
C GLN A 315 -26.83 12.35 22.08
N LYS A 316 -27.27 12.51 20.82
CA LYS A 316 -27.09 11.52 19.74
C LYS A 316 -25.62 11.18 19.48
N GLN A 317 -24.74 12.19 19.46
CA GLN A 317 -23.30 11.99 19.29
C GLN A 317 -22.65 11.32 20.51
N ARG A 318 -23.14 11.59 21.74
CA ARG A 318 -22.67 10.91 22.95
C ARG A 318 -23.02 9.43 22.94
N GLU A 319 -24.24 9.08 22.50
CA GLU A 319 -24.68 7.68 22.40
C GLU A 319 -23.87 6.90 21.37
N ILE A 320 -23.67 7.47 20.18
CA ILE A 320 -22.82 6.87 19.13
C ILE A 320 -21.38 6.69 19.65
N ALA A 321 -20.80 7.73 20.26
CA ALA A 321 -19.46 7.65 20.82
C ALA A 321 -19.36 6.62 21.95
N ARG A 322 -20.36 6.50 22.81
CA ARG A 322 -20.41 5.51 23.90
C ARG A 322 -20.46 4.09 23.33
N LYS A 323 -21.26 3.82 22.30
CA LYS A 323 -21.29 2.51 21.61
C LYS A 323 -19.91 2.14 21.03
N VAL A 324 -19.26 3.07 20.34
CA VAL A 324 -17.90 2.86 19.79
C VAL A 324 -16.90 2.58 20.91
N ARG A 325 -16.91 3.39 21.99
CA ARG A 325 -16.01 3.24 23.14
C ARG A 325 -16.24 1.92 23.89
N SER A 326 -17.49 1.48 24.05
CA SER A 326 -17.82 0.17 24.62
C SER A 326 -17.32 -0.98 23.74
N LYS A 327 -17.37 -0.86 22.41
CA LYS A 327 -16.77 -1.84 21.48
C LYS A 327 -15.25 -1.91 21.65
N ILE A 328 -14.58 -0.77 21.83
CA ILE A 328 -13.14 -0.74 22.10
C ILE A 328 -12.84 -1.42 23.45
N LEU A 329 -13.58 -1.08 24.52
CA LEU A 329 -13.40 -1.70 25.84
C LEU A 329 -13.58 -3.22 25.78
N ARG A 330 -14.60 -3.71 25.07
CA ARG A 330 -14.82 -5.14 24.82
C ARG A 330 -13.62 -5.80 24.13
N LYS A 331 -13.05 -5.17 23.08
CA LYS A 331 -11.82 -5.65 22.42
C LYS A 331 -10.67 -5.78 23.42
N GLN A 332 -10.49 -4.79 24.30
CA GLN A 332 -9.42 -4.83 25.32
C GLN A 332 -9.66 -5.89 26.40
N ILE A 333 -10.90 -6.10 26.85
CA ILE A 333 -11.26 -7.16 27.80
C ILE A 333 -11.00 -8.54 27.18
N ALA A 334 -11.37 -8.74 25.92
CA ALA A 334 -11.07 -9.99 25.25
C ALA A 334 -9.57 -10.23 25.05
N LEU A 335 -8.80 -9.19 24.71
CA LEU A 335 -7.34 -9.24 24.66
C LEU A 335 -6.73 -9.55 26.04
N TRP A 336 -7.32 -9.03 27.11
CA TRP A 336 -6.91 -9.33 28.49
C TRP A 336 -7.16 -10.79 28.88
N MET A 337 -8.32 -11.35 28.48
CA MET A 337 -8.68 -12.75 28.70
C MET A 337 -7.98 -13.71 27.74
N LEU A 338 -7.46 -13.23 26.62
CA LEU A 338 -6.91 -14.04 25.54
C LEU A 338 -5.97 -15.16 25.99
N PRO A 339 -4.97 -14.95 26.89
CA PRO A 339 -4.06 -16.03 27.26
C PRO A 339 -4.78 -17.25 27.85
N LEU A 340 -5.86 -17.00 28.57
CA LEU A 340 -6.71 -18.04 29.14
C LEU A 340 -7.56 -18.74 28.06
N ILE A 341 -8.01 -17.99 27.04
CA ILE A 341 -8.78 -18.56 25.92
C ILE A 341 -7.88 -19.41 25.00
N GLU A 342 -6.67 -18.93 24.68
CA GLU A 342 -5.68 -19.71 23.91
C GLU A 342 -5.29 -20.99 24.66
N LEU A 343 -5.14 -20.91 25.99
CA LEU A 343 -4.87 -22.08 26.82
C LEU A 343 -5.99 -23.12 26.74
N ARG A 344 -7.25 -22.66 26.76
CA ARG A 344 -8.41 -23.55 26.58
C ARG A 344 -8.38 -24.24 25.21
N ASP A 345 -8.13 -23.48 24.14
CA ASP A 345 -8.02 -24.04 22.78
C ASP A 345 -6.91 -25.12 22.70
N ILE A 346 -5.79 -24.93 23.39
CA ILE A 346 -4.69 -25.92 23.45
C ILE A 346 -5.13 -27.18 24.22
N VAL A 347 -5.80 -27.00 25.37
CA VAL A 347 -6.31 -28.10 26.21
C VAL A 347 -7.39 -28.91 25.48
N ASP A 348 -8.22 -28.25 24.67
CA ASP A 348 -9.22 -28.91 23.82
C ASP A 348 -8.56 -29.69 22.67
N ALA A 349 -7.41 -29.23 22.18
CA ALA A 349 -6.67 -29.88 21.09
C ALA A 349 -5.78 -31.05 21.54
N ASP A 350 -5.29 -31.04 22.79
CA ASP A 350 -4.36 -32.04 23.34
C ASP A 350 -4.90 -32.58 24.67
N SER A 351 -5.54 -33.76 24.62
CA SER A 351 -6.20 -34.40 25.76
C SER A 351 -5.26 -34.68 26.95
N ASN A 352 -3.94 -34.71 26.73
CA ASN A 352 -2.95 -34.92 27.79
C ASN A 352 -2.73 -33.68 28.67
N GLN A 353 -3.11 -32.48 28.22
CA GLN A 353 -2.94 -31.23 28.98
C GLN A 353 -4.11 -30.91 29.92
N GLN A 354 -5.22 -31.65 29.84
CA GLN A 354 -6.39 -31.52 30.73
C GLN A 354 -6.08 -31.87 32.20
N GLN A 355 -4.98 -32.58 32.47
CA GLN A 355 -4.63 -33.11 33.79
C GLN A 355 -3.70 -32.21 34.62
N LEU A 356 -3.33 -31.02 34.13
CA LEU A 356 -2.45 -30.10 34.86
C LEU A 356 -3.26 -29.22 35.82
N GLU A 357 -2.97 -29.30 37.13
CA GLU A 357 -3.50 -28.35 38.12
C GLU A 357 -2.91 -26.95 37.89
N HIS A 358 -3.76 -25.92 38.03
CA HIS A 358 -3.42 -24.53 37.77
C HIS A 358 -3.61 -23.69 39.03
N ASP A 359 -2.59 -22.89 39.39
CA ASP A 359 -2.54 -22.13 40.66
C ASP A 359 -3.64 -21.05 40.81
N ASP A 360 -4.30 -20.63 39.73
CA ASP A 360 -5.36 -19.62 39.76
C ASP A 360 -6.74 -20.29 39.67
N THR A 361 -7.55 -20.15 40.73
CA THR A 361 -8.88 -20.76 40.85
C THR A 361 -9.84 -20.33 39.75
N LEU A 362 -9.75 -19.09 39.26
CA LEU A 362 -10.57 -18.60 38.16
C LEU A 362 -10.14 -19.22 36.84
N ALA A 363 -8.83 -19.35 36.61
CA ALA A 363 -8.30 -19.99 35.41
C ALA A 363 -8.67 -21.48 35.36
N GLN A 364 -8.53 -22.19 36.48
CA GLN A 364 -8.91 -23.59 36.59
C GLN A 364 -10.41 -23.80 36.35
N ALA A 365 -11.26 -22.97 36.96
CA ALA A 365 -12.71 -23.02 36.72
C ALA A 365 -13.07 -22.74 35.24
N PHE A 366 -12.39 -21.79 34.60
CA PHE A 366 -12.61 -21.49 33.19
C PHE A 366 -12.20 -22.63 32.27
N LEU A 367 -11.17 -23.39 32.59
CA LEU A 367 -10.70 -24.51 31.76
C LEU A 367 -11.54 -25.78 31.97
N ALA A 368 -12.04 -26.02 33.18
CA ALA A 368 -12.80 -27.22 33.51
C ALA A 368 -14.29 -27.15 33.10
N LEU A 369 -14.89 -25.96 33.05
CA LEU A 369 -16.31 -25.81 32.71
C LEU A 369 -16.58 -26.02 31.21
N PRO A 370 -17.71 -26.65 30.82
CA PRO A 370 -18.17 -26.66 29.43
C PRO A 370 -18.35 -25.26 28.85
N GLU A 371 -18.19 -25.10 27.53
CA GLU A 371 -18.34 -23.78 26.86
C GLU A 371 -19.70 -23.14 27.16
N SER A 372 -20.78 -23.95 27.25
CA SER A 372 -22.15 -23.49 27.56
C SER A 372 -22.28 -22.75 28.89
N ASP A 373 -21.43 -23.07 29.87
CA ASP A 373 -21.58 -22.65 31.26
C ASP A 373 -20.60 -21.53 31.64
N LEU A 374 -19.77 -21.08 30.69
CA LEU A 374 -18.78 -20.01 30.89
C LEU A 374 -19.39 -18.71 31.42
N GLY A 375 -20.65 -18.42 31.08
CA GLY A 375 -21.36 -17.23 31.57
C GLY A 375 -21.44 -17.14 33.10
N SER A 376 -21.39 -18.27 33.82
CA SER A 376 -21.42 -18.31 35.29
C SER A 376 -20.23 -17.60 35.95
N LEU A 377 -19.09 -17.52 35.25
CA LEU A 377 -17.85 -16.93 35.77
C LEU A 377 -17.81 -15.39 35.65
N ALA A 378 -18.81 -14.76 35.05
CA ALA A 378 -18.79 -13.32 34.74
C ALA A 378 -18.54 -12.41 35.95
N ASN A 379 -19.05 -12.78 37.13
CA ASN A 379 -18.81 -12.00 38.36
C ASN A 379 -17.35 -12.07 38.81
N GLU A 380 -16.72 -13.24 38.71
CA GLU A 380 -15.34 -13.45 39.16
C GLU A 380 -14.35 -12.78 38.20
N PHE A 381 -14.59 -12.87 36.89
CA PHE A 381 -13.85 -12.07 35.91
C PHE A 381 -14.00 -10.56 36.16
N ASN A 382 -15.21 -10.09 36.49
CA ASN A 382 -15.42 -8.66 36.78
C ASN A 382 -14.68 -8.21 38.04
N ARG A 383 -14.63 -9.05 39.09
CA ARG A 383 -13.84 -8.81 40.29
C ARG A 383 -12.35 -8.75 39.96
N ARG A 384 -11.85 -9.73 39.20
CA ARG A 384 -10.43 -9.77 38.78
C ARG A 384 -10.05 -8.56 37.94
N LEU A 385 -10.88 -8.15 36.99
CA LEU A 385 -10.64 -6.96 36.17
C LEU A 385 -10.50 -5.68 37.03
N HIS A 386 -11.37 -5.50 38.03
CA HIS A 386 -11.27 -4.35 38.92
C HIS A 386 -10.07 -4.41 39.87
N LEU A 387 -9.63 -5.60 40.27
CA LEU A 387 -8.35 -5.77 40.99
C LEU A 387 -7.16 -5.39 40.09
N THR A 388 -7.16 -5.79 38.82
CA THR A 388 -6.15 -5.36 37.84
C THR A 388 -6.12 -3.84 37.72
N PHE A 389 -7.28 -3.17 37.65
CA PHE A 389 -7.32 -1.71 37.66
C PHE A 389 -6.75 -1.13 38.96
N GLN A 390 -7.13 -1.65 40.12
CA GLN A 390 -6.70 -1.16 41.43
C GLN A 390 -5.18 -1.26 41.61
N ASN A 391 -4.56 -2.34 41.14
CA ASN A 391 -3.14 -2.61 41.30
C ASN A 391 -2.25 -1.78 40.37
N ASN A 392 -2.82 -1.13 39.34
CA ASN A 392 -2.07 -0.31 38.40
C ASN A 392 -2.21 1.18 38.71
N ARG A 393 -1.08 1.89 38.86
CA ARG A 393 -1.04 3.32 39.19
C ARG A 393 -1.86 4.21 38.24
N TYR A 394 -1.92 3.89 36.95
CA TYR A 394 -2.62 4.69 35.94
C TYR A 394 -4.11 4.35 35.85
N ALA A 395 -4.48 3.09 36.11
CA ALA A 395 -5.85 2.62 36.00
C ALA A 395 -6.62 2.60 37.34
N ALA A 396 -5.95 2.80 38.48
CA ALA A 396 -6.53 2.72 39.83
C ALA A 396 -7.80 3.57 40.00
N LYS A 397 -7.85 4.75 39.38
CA LYS A 397 -9.02 5.65 39.42
C LYS A 397 -10.28 5.09 38.75
N PHE A 398 -10.16 4.04 37.93
CA PHE A 398 -11.29 3.38 37.27
C PHE A 398 -11.78 2.14 38.03
N ALA A 399 -11.00 1.63 38.99
CA ALA A 399 -11.39 0.50 39.81
C ALA A 399 -12.68 0.82 40.57
N TYR A 400 -13.67 -0.07 40.47
CA TYR A 400 -14.98 0.05 41.12
C TYR A 400 -15.71 1.39 40.89
N HIS A 401 -15.41 2.11 39.81
CA HIS A 401 -16.08 3.37 39.50
C HIS A 401 -17.56 3.11 39.13
N PRO A 402 -18.55 3.78 39.76
CA PRO A 402 -19.98 3.45 39.61
C PRO A 402 -20.48 3.44 38.15
N LYS A 403 -20.02 4.39 37.34
CA LYS A 403 -20.38 4.49 35.90
C LYS A 403 -19.73 3.41 35.01
N LEU A 404 -18.71 2.71 35.49
CA LEU A 404 -17.98 1.69 34.72
C LEU A 404 -18.34 0.27 35.13
N MET A 405 -18.67 0.02 36.40
CA MET A 405 -18.91 -1.34 36.91
C MET A 405 -19.92 -2.13 36.05
N GLN A 406 -21.09 -1.55 35.78
CA GLN A 406 -22.10 -2.21 34.94
C GLN A 406 -21.64 -2.35 33.48
N VAL A 407 -20.92 -1.36 32.95
CA VAL A 407 -20.46 -1.35 31.55
C VAL A 407 -19.40 -2.43 31.33
N ALA A 408 -18.44 -2.54 32.24
CA ALA A 408 -17.37 -3.52 32.22
C ALA A 408 -17.93 -4.94 32.38
N LYS A 409 -18.79 -5.16 33.38
CA LYS A 409 -19.48 -6.44 33.56
C LYS A 409 -20.28 -6.84 32.32
N ALA A 410 -21.02 -5.92 31.72
CA ALA A 410 -21.77 -6.20 30.48
C ALA A 410 -20.86 -6.60 29.32
N GLN A 411 -19.64 -6.03 29.22
CA GLN A 411 -18.68 -6.44 28.19
C GLN A 411 -18.08 -7.83 28.48
N ILE A 412 -17.82 -8.16 29.76
CA ILE A 412 -17.35 -9.50 30.17
C ILE A 412 -18.40 -10.56 29.86
N VAL A 413 -19.65 -10.33 30.27
CA VAL A 413 -20.78 -11.22 29.98
C VAL A 413 -20.88 -11.46 28.48
N TRP A 414 -20.83 -10.40 27.68
CA TRP A 414 -20.86 -10.51 26.22
C TRP A 414 -19.71 -11.38 25.67
N VAL A 415 -18.48 -11.21 26.17
CA VAL A 415 -17.32 -12.00 25.72
C VAL A 415 -17.51 -13.48 26.05
N LEU A 416 -17.94 -13.80 27.29
CA LEU A 416 -18.20 -15.17 27.70
C LEU A 416 -19.33 -15.81 26.89
N GLU A 417 -20.43 -15.09 26.68
CA GLU A 417 -21.55 -15.55 25.85
C GLU A 417 -21.12 -15.83 24.40
N GLN A 418 -20.21 -15.03 23.82
CA GLN A 418 -19.70 -15.32 22.48
C GLN A 418 -18.83 -16.58 22.44
N LEU A 419 -18.06 -16.85 23.50
CA LEU A 419 -17.27 -18.08 23.61
C LEU A 419 -18.18 -19.31 23.82
N SER A 420 -19.34 -19.13 24.45
CA SER A 420 -20.35 -20.17 24.67
C SER A 420 -21.21 -20.51 23.44
N LYS A 421 -21.07 -19.78 22.33
CA LYS A 421 -21.91 -20.02 21.14
C LYS A 421 -21.52 -21.34 20.47
N PRO A 422 -22.46 -22.27 20.27
CA PRO A 422 -22.17 -23.50 19.54
C PRO A 422 -21.75 -23.16 18.09
N ASN A 423 -20.71 -23.83 17.59
CA ASN A 423 -20.39 -23.79 16.17
C ASN A 423 -21.56 -24.44 15.41
N GLY A 424 -22.16 -23.71 14.47
CA GLY A 424 -23.35 -24.20 13.73
C GLY A 424 -23.07 -25.49 12.95
N ASN A 425 -24.01 -26.44 13.00
CA ASN A 425 -23.88 -27.81 12.46
C ASN A 425 -23.98 -27.92 10.92
N GLU A 426 -24.15 -26.84 10.17
CA GLU A 426 -24.28 -26.89 8.70
C GLU A 426 -22.93 -26.59 8.04
N ASP A 427 -22.32 -27.61 7.43
CA ASP A 427 -20.87 -27.61 7.21
C ASP A 427 -20.39 -27.89 5.79
N LYS A 428 -21.16 -28.59 4.97
CA LYS A 428 -20.71 -29.05 3.65
C LYS A 428 -21.50 -28.38 2.56
N VAL A 429 -20.86 -27.45 1.86
CA VAL A 429 -21.34 -26.96 0.56
C VAL A 429 -20.75 -27.88 -0.50
N ALA A 430 -21.60 -28.42 -1.37
CA ALA A 430 -21.16 -29.34 -2.42
C ALA A 430 -20.11 -28.67 -3.30
N GLY A 431 -18.99 -29.36 -3.52
CA GLY A 431 -17.88 -28.90 -4.37
C GLY A 431 -16.94 -27.87 -3.74
N GLU A 432 -17.25 -27.29 -2.57
CA GLU A 432 -16.39 -26.31 -1.89
C GLU A 432 -15.43 -26.98 -0.90
N GLN A 433 -14.14 -26.69 -1.04
CA GLN A 433 -13.06 -27.22 -0.21
C GLN A 433 -12.05 -26.12 0.09
N TYR A 434 -11.20 -26.33 1.09
CA TYR A 434 -10.19 -25.34 1.48
C TYR A 434 -8.81 -25.96 1.62
N ILE A 435 -7.80 -25.23 1.17
CA ILE A 435 -6.39 -25.50 1.46
C ILE A 435 -5.95 -24.48 2.50
N TYR A 436 -5.29 -24.96 3.56
CA TYR A 436 -4.68 -24.12 4.57
C TYR A 436 -3.18 -24.37 4.60
N LEU A 437 -2.42 -23.30 4.31
CA LEU A 437 -0.98 -23.24 4.39
C LEU A 437 -0.60 -22.46 5.66
N SER A 438 0.07 -23.10 6.63
CA SER A 438 0.36 -22.48 7.93
C SER A 438 1.85 -22.25 8.16
N SER A 439 2.20 -21.12 8.78
CA SER A 439 3.56 -20.73 9.19
C SER A 439 4.58 -20.74 8.04
N MET A 440 4.13 -20.39 6.84
CA MET A 440 5.00 -20.29 5.68
C MET A 440 5.95 -19.11 5.84
N ARG A 441 7.24 -19.32 5.56
CA ARG A 441 8.27 -18.30 5.74
C ARG A 441 8.64 -17.70 4.40
N VAL A 442 8.48 -16.40 4.27
CA VAL A 442 8.92 -15.65 3.09
C VAL A 442 10.15 -14.84 3.46
N GLN A 443 11.19 -14.95 2.65
CA GLN A 443 12.39 -14.13 2.80
C GLN A 443 12.57 -13.20 1.60
N ASP A 444 13.07 -12.00 1.85
CA ASP A 444 13.42 -11.02 0.81
C ASP A 444 12.26 -10.67 -0.16
N ALA A 445 11.01 -10.68 0.32
CA ALA A 445 9.86 -10.23 -0.44
C ALA A 445 9.93 -8.72 -0.67
N VAL A 446 9.46 -8.24 -1.82
CA VAL A 446 9.49 -6.81 -2.11
C VAL A 446 8.39 -6.11 -1.31
N ALA A 447 8.77 -5.30 -0.31
CA ALA A 447 7.83 -4.53 0.52
C ALA A 447 7.22 -3.34 -0.24
N MET A 448 7.87 -2.91 -1.33
CA MET A 448 7.37 -1.92 -2.27
C MET A 448 6.31 -2.55 -3.18
N SER A 449 5.08 -2.70 -2.67
CA SER A 449 3.98 -3.37 -3.38
C SER A 449 3.53 -2.64 -4.64
N SER A 450 3.77 -1.34 -4.72
CA SER A 450 3.67 -0.56 -5.94
C SER A 450 4.71 0.57 -5.91
N PRO A 451 4.91 1.30 -7.02
CA PRO A 451 5.73 2.52 -7.04
C PRO A 451 5.27 3.61 -6.05
N TYR A 452 4.07 3.47 -5.48
CA TYR A 452 3.41 4.46 -4.61
C TYR A 452 3.33 4.02 -3.14
N LEU A 453 3.48 2.72 -2.86
CA LEU A 453 3.15 2.12 -1.57
C LEU A 453 4.23 1.14 -1.11
N CYS A 454 4.58 1.25 0.18
CA CYS A 454 5.44 0.35 0.93
C CYS A 454 4.66 -0.21 2.12
N GLY A 455 4.69 -1.54 2.30
CA GLY A 455 4.00 -2.22 3.40
C GLY A 455 3.61 -3.64 3.03
N ALA A 456 2.31 -3.94 3.15
CA ALA A 456 1.76 -5.24 2.76
C ALA A 456 2.10 -5.59 1.29
N PRO A 457 2.41 -6.86 0.98
CA PRO A 457 2.60 -7.33 -0.40
C PRO A 457 1.43 -6.95 -1.31
N SER A 458 1.68 -6.77 -2.62
CA SER A 458 0.57 -6.48 -3.55
C SER A 458 -0.41 -7.65 -3.58
N LEU A 459 -1.70 -7.35 -3.58
CA LEU A 459 -2.72 -8.41 -3.61
C LEU A 459 -2.62 -9.24 -4.90
N THR A 460 -2.18 -8.61 -5.99
CA THR A 460 -1.87 -9.28 -7.26
C THR A 460 -0.72 -10.28 -7.15
N ALA A 461 0.26 -10.07 -6.27
CA ALA A 461 1.33 -11.03 -6.03
C ALA A 461 0.83 -12.26 -5.25
N ILE A 462 -0.08 -12.04 -4.28
CA ILE A 462 -0.71 -13.13 -3.51
C ILE A 462 -1.61 -13.96 -4.44
N TRP A 463 -2.44 -13.29 -5.24
CA TRP A 463 -3.26 -13.95 -6.24
C TRP A 463 -2.40 -14.68 -7.29
N GLY A 464 -1.33 -14.06 -7.78
CA GLY A 464 -0.41 -14.68 -8.74
C GLY A 464 0.29 -15.92 -8.18
N PHE A 465 0.59 -15.95 -6.89
CA PHE A 465 1.05 -17.15 -6.19
C PHE A 465 -0.01 -18.25 -6.20
N MET A 466 -1.24 -17.94 -5.78
CA MET A 466 -2.36 -18.88 -5.76
C MET A 466 -2.65 -19.46 -7.15
N HIS A 467 -2.72 -18.61 -8.17
CA HIS A 467 -3.01 -19.03 -9.54
C HIS A 467 -1.86 -19.85 -10.16
N ARG A 468 -0.59 -19.54 -9.86
CA ARG A 468 0.52 -20.41 -10.24
C ARG A 468 0.43 -21.77 -9.55
N TYR A 469 0.07 -21.78 -8.27
CA TYR A 469 -0.11 -23.01 -7.51
C TYR A 469 -1.21 -23.89 -8.12
N GLN A 470 -2.37 -23.32 -8.45
CA GLN A 470 -3.46 -24.00 -9.16
C GLN A 470 -2.98 -24.63 -10.48
N ARG A 471 -2.26 -23.86 -11.32
CA ARG A 471 -1.82 -24.35 -12.63
C ARG A 471 -0.83 -25.51 -12.52
N GLU A 472 0.14 -25.44 -11.63
CA GLU A 472 1.08 -26.55 -11.43
C GLU A 472 0.40 -27.77 -10.79
N PHE A 473 -0.56 -27.54 -9.89
CA PHE A 473 -1.34 -28.62 -9.29
C PHE A 473 -2.20 -29.37 -10.31
N ASN A 474 -2.96 -28.65 -11.14
CA ASN A 474 -3.81 -29.26 -12.17
C ASN A 474 -3.00 -30.05 -13.21
N LYS A 475 -1.77 -29.61 -13.53
CA LYS A 475 -0.86 -30.38 -14.40
C LYS A 475 -0.43 -31.71 -13.79
N LEU A 476 -0.25 -31.78 -12.47
CA LEU A 476 0.19 -33.00 -11.78
C LEU A 476 -0.96 -34.00 -11.60
N VAL A 477 -2.15 -33.51 -11.28
CA VAL A 477 -3.31 -34.36 -10.97
C VAL A 477 -3.98 -34.92 -12.22
N ASN A 478 -3.98 -34.16 -13.32
CA ASN A 478 -4.49 -34.57 -14.63
C ASN A 478 -5.88 -35.26 -14.55
N CYS A 479 -6.80 -34.67 -13.79
CA CYS A 479 -8.20 -35.11 -13.68
C CYS A 479 -9.06 -34.51 -14.80
N ASP A 480 -10.18 -35.16 -15.11
CA ASP A 480 -11.15 -34.72 -16.11
C ASP A 480 -11.79 -33.36 -15.75
N SER A 481 -11.99 -33.08 -14.46
CA SER A 481 -12.43 -31.79 -13.93
C SER A 481 -11.25 -31.04 -13.28
N PRO A 482 -10.90 -29.82 -13.72
CA PRO A 482 -9.83 -29.05 -13.09
C PRO A 482 -10.26 -28.53 -11.71
N PHE A 483 -9.29 -28.40 -10.81
CA PHE A 483 -9.51 -27.70 -9.53
C PHE A 483 -9.40 -26.19 -9.75
N GLU A 484 -10.39 -25.45 -9.30
CA GLU A 484 -10.41 -23.98 -9.41
C GLU A 484 -10.12 -23.35 -8.04
N PHE A 485 -9.04 -22.59 -7.93
CA PHE A 485 -8.70 -21.86 -6.70
C PHE A 485 -9.31 -20.45 -6.82
N SER A 486 -10.51 -20.28 -6.28
CA SER A 486 -11.34 -19.11 -6.55
C SER A 486 -10.93 -17.87 -5.76
N SER A 487 -10.56 -18.05 -4.49
CA SER A 487 -10.26 -16.93 -3.58
C SER A 487 -9.29 -17.30 -2.48
N PHE A 488 -8.68 -16.29 -1.87
CA PHE A 488 -7.71 -16.47 -0.79
C PHE A 488 -7.95 -15.54 0.40
N SER A 489 -7.59 -15.99 1.59
CA SER A 489 -7.53 -15.18 2.81
C SER A 489 -6.11 -15.18 3.35
N PHE A 490 -5.62 -14.00 3.76
CA PHE A 490 -4.21 -13.76 4.06
C PHE A 490 -4.01 -13.31 5.50
N TYR A 491 -3.19 -14.05 6.23
CA TYR A 491 -2.83 -13.78 7.61
C TYR A 491 -1.32 -13.65 7.75
N VAL A 492 -0.88 -12.66 8.54
CA VAL A 492 0.53 -12.39 8.80
C VAL A 492 0.83 -12.59 10.27
N ARG A 493 1.73 -13.51 10.58
CA ARG A 493 2.25 -13.82 11.92
C ARG A 493 3.37 -12.88 12.32
N SER A 494 4.25 -12.54 11.37
CA SER A 494 5.34 -11.61 11.60
C SER A 494 5.71 -10.88 10.31
N GLU A 495 6.17 -9.65 10.46
CA GLU A 495 6.66 -8.77 9.41
C GLU A 495 7.90 -8.03 9.90
N ASN A 496 8.98 -8.13 9.12
CA ASN A 496 10.20 -7.38 9.34
C ASN A 496 10.62 -6.74 8.00
N ILE A 497 10.39 -5.43 7.87
CA ILE A 497 10.77 -4.67 6.68
C ILE A 497 12.10 -3.96 6.91
N GLN A 498 13.09 -4.23 6.05
CA GLN A 498 14.41 -3.65 6.12
C GLN A 498 14.82 -3.01 4.79
N PRO A 499 15.45 -1.82 4.81
CA PRO A 499 16.08 -1.27 3.62
C PRO A 499 17.36 -2.06 3.34
N THR A 500 17.41 -2.72 2.18
CA THR A 500 18.58 -3.49 1.75
C THR A 500 18.77 -3.30 0.24
N ALA A 501 19.74 -3.97 -0.37
CA ALA A 501 19.96 -3.91 -1.80
C ALA A 501 20.42 -5.28 -2.30
N LYS A 502 19.70 -5.85 -3.27
CA LYS A 502 20.14 -7.08 -3.94
C LYS A 502 21.29 -6.74 -4.89
N LEU A 503 22.43 -7.40 -4.72
CA LEU A 503 23.58 -7.21 -5.60
C LEU A 503 23.27 -7.81 -6.97
N THR A 504 23.12 -6.96 -7.99
CA THR A 504 22.92 -7.40 -9.37
C THR A 504 24.17 -8.06 -9.92
N GLU A 505 24.00 -9.14 -10.69
CA GLU A 505 25.11 -9.79 -11.38
C GLU A 505 25.82 -8.84 -12.36
N PRO A 506 27.15 -8.95 -12.53
CA PRO A 506 27.87 -8.23 -13.58
C PRO A 506 27.34 -8.64 -14.96
N ASN A 507 26.81 -7.69 -15.72
CA ASN A 507 26.21 -7.95 -17.03
C ASN A 507 26.76 -7.06 -18.16
N SER A 508 27.77 -6.25 -17.85
CA SER A 508 28.41 -5.34 -18.81
C SER A 508 29.92 -5.27 -18.55
N VAL A 509 30.69 -4.81 -19.52
CA VAL A 509 32.12 -4.50 -19.36
C VAL A 509 32.31 -3.01 -19.07
N ALA A 510 33.30 -2.65 -18.26
CA ALA A 510 33.54 -1.24 -17.92
C ALA A 510 33.87 -0.38 -19.15
N LYS A 511 34.52 -0.96 -20.17
CA LYS A 511 34.81 -0.34 -21.47
C LYS A 511 34.49 -1.34 -22.59
N ALA A 512 33.57 -0.99 -23.47
CA ALA A 512 33.10 -1.89 -24.54
C ALA A 512 34.16 -2.21 -25.61
N ARG A 513 35.16 -1.35 -25.79
CA ARG A 513 36.16 -1.44 -26.89
C ARG A 513 37.57 -1.84 -26.42
N THR A 514 37.75 -2.19 -25.14
CA THR A 514 39.05 -2.58 -24.57
C THR A 514 38.84 -3.66 -23.51
N VAL A 515 39.81 -4.57 -23.33
CA VAL A 515 39.78 -5.55 -22.22
C VAL A 515 39.63 -4.79 -20.91
N SER A 516 38.54 -5.07 -20.19
CA SER A 516 38.18 -4.35 -18.98
C SER A 516 37.36 -5.24 -18.05
N ASN A 517 37.37 -4.87 -16.77
CA ASN A 517 36.66 -5.62 -15.74
C ASN A 517 35.15 -5.64 -16.02
N ALA A 518 34.51 -6.75 -15.67
CA ALA A 518 33.06 -6.84 -15.63
C ALA A 518 32.52 -5.82 -14.61
N LYS A 519 31.45 -5.14 -15.01
CA LYS A 519 30.77 -4.08 -14.26
C LYS A 519 29.35 -4.51 -13.93
N ARG A 520 28.97 -4.34 -12.67
CA ARG A 520 27.59 -4.50 -12.21
C ARG A 520 26.74 -3.32 -12.66
N PRO A 521 25.47 -3.56 -13.02
CA PRO A 521 24.47 -2.51 -13.06
C PRO A 521 24.45 -1.69 -11.77
N THR A 522 23.84 -0.51 -11.87
CA THR A 522 23.63 0.33 -10.70
C THR A 522 22.80 -0.41 -9.65
N ILE A 523 23.37 -0.57 -8.46
CA ILE A 523 22.71 -1.20 -7.32
C ILE A 523 21.62 -0.26 -6.82
N ARG A 524 20.39 -0.78 -6.73
CA ARG A 524 19.23 -0.04 -6.22
C ARG A 524 18.91 -0.52 -4.82
N SER A 525 18.72 0.41 -3.90
CA SER A 525 18.19 0.08 -2.59
C SER A 525 16.69 -0.18 -2.73
N GLU A 526 16.25 -1.30 -2.18
CA GLU A 526 14.86 -1.70 -2.13
C GLU A 526 14.50 -2.03 -0.67
N ARG A 527 13.23 -1.88 -0.32
CA ARG A 527 12.76 -2.33 0.99
C ARG A 527 12.26 -3.76 0.83
N LEU A 528 12.91 -4.67 1.53
CA LEU A 528 12.54 -6.08 1.53
C LEU A 528 11.89 -6.44 2.85
N ALA A 529 10.95 -7.39 2.81
CA ALA A 529 10.23 -7.89 3.95
C ALA A 529 10.53 -9.38 4.14
N ASP A 530 10.86 -9.74 5.38
CA ASP A 530 10.76 -11.12 5.85
C ASP A 530 9.42 -11.29 6.53
N LEU A 531 8.65 -12.29 6.10
CA LEU A 531 7.30 -12.53 6.57
C LEU A 531 7.16 -13.97 7.06
N GLU A 532 6.31 -14.14 8.08
CA GLU A 532 5.70 -15.44 8.36
C GLU A 532 4.20 -15.30 8.13
N ILE A 533 3.65 -16.14 7.24
CA ILE A 533 2.30 -15.99 6.72
C ILE A 533 1.52 -17.29 6.81
N ASP A 534 0.21 -17.15 6.95
CA ASP A 534 -0.74 -18.23 6.72
C ASP A 534 -1.66 -17.84 5.56
N LEU A 535 -1.98 -18.81 4.72
CA LEU A 535 -2.83 -18.62 3.55
C LEU A 535 -3.95 -19.65 3.57
N VAL A 536 -5.18 -19.19 3.47
CA VAL A 536 -6.35 -20.04 3.24
C VAL A 536 -6.80 -19.84 1.80
N ILE A 537 -6.95 -20.92 1.05
CA ILE A 537 -7.40 -20.89 -0.35
C ILE A 537 -8.73 -21.63 -0.42
N ARG A 538 -9.76 -21.00 -0.99
CA ARG A 538 -11.03 -21.63 -1.33
C ARG A 538 -10.91 -22.30 -2.70
N VAL A 539 -11.34 -23.56 -2.78
CA VAL A 539 -11.22 -24.41 -3.97
C VAL A 539 -12.59 -24.96 -4.33
N HIS A 540 -12.93 -24.90 -5.61
CA HIS A 540 -14.11 -25.55 -6.17
C HIS A 540 -13.69 -26.72 -7.05
N SER A 541 -14.26 -27.90 -6.78
CA SER A 541 -14.01 -29.14 -7.53
C SER A 541 -14.95 -30.26 -7.11
N ASP A 542 -15.29 -31.14 -8.05
CA ASP A 542 -16.09 -32.35 -7.77
C ASP A 542 -15.30 -33.44 -7.03
N SER A 543 -13.98 -33.49 -7.25
CA SER A 543 -13.08 -34.45 -6.63
C SER A 543 -12.57 -33.98 -5.26
N ARG A 544 -12.27 -34.91 -4.35
CA ARG A 544 -11.78 -34.57 -3.01
C ARG A 544 -10.30 -34.20 -3.04
N ILE A 545 -9.96 -32.99 -2.63
CA ILE A 545 -8.60 -32.45 -2.73
C ILE A 545 -7.60 -33.14 -1.78
N SER A 546 -8.10 -33.71 -0.68
CA SER A 546 -7.27 -34.45 0.29
C SER A 546 -6.56 -35.66 -0.31
N ASP A 547 -7.13 -36.24 -1.36
CA ASP A 547 -6.62 -37.45 -2.01
C ASP A 547 -5.31 -37.14 -2.77
N PHE A 548 -5.09 -35.87 -3.11
CA PHE A 548 -3.94 -35.38 -3.86
C PHE A 548 -2.92 -34.63 -2.98
N LYS A 549 -2.83 -34.96 -1.68
CA LYS A 549 -1.95 -34.26 -0.72
C LYS A 549 -0.48 -34.23 -1.14
N SER A 550 0.03 -35.28 -1.78
CA SER A 550 1.41 -35.32 -2.30
C SER A 550 1.60 -34.35 -3.47
N ALA A 551 0.67 -34.31 -4.41
CA ALA A 551 0.70 -33.39 -5.54
C ALA A 551 0.58 -31.93 -5.08
N LEU A 552 -0.26 -31.63 -4.08
CA LEU A 552 -0.32 -30.31 -3.45
C LEU A 552 1.04 -29.88 -2.89
N LYS A 553 1.74 -30.76 -2.17
CA LYS A 553 3.07 -30.45 -1.63
C LYS A 553 4.09 -30.19 -2.74
N THR A 554 4.06 -30.95 -3.82
CA THR A 554 4.99 -30.81 -4.96
C THR A 554 4.70 -29.56 -5.81
N ALA A 555 3.44 -29.18 -5.97
CA ALA A 555 3.04 -28.04 -6.78
C ALA A 555 3.28 -26.68 -6.12
N LEU A 556 3.65 -26.64 -4.83
CA LEU A 556 3.82 -25.40 -4.07
C LEU A 556 4.88 -24.48 -4.73
N PRO A 557 4.53 -23.23 -5.10
CA PRO A 557 5.49 -22.31 -5.69
C PRO A 557 6.59 -21.90 -4.70
N VAL A 558 7.83 -21.82 -5.18
CA VAL A 558 9.01 -21.42 -4.38
C VAL A 558 9.23 -19.91 -4.27
N ALA A 559 8.47 -19.11 -5.03
CA ALA A 559 8.63 -17.66 -5.09
C ALA A 559 7.35 -16.94 -4.67
N PHE A 560 7.49 -15.88 -3.88
CA PHE A 560 6.38 -15.05 -3.40
C PHE A 560 6.79 -13.58 -3.39
N ALA A 561 6.04 -12.72 -4.09
CA ALA A 561 6.27 -11.27 -4.17
C ALA A 561 7.75 -10.86 -4.44
N GLY A 562 8.47 -11.61 -5.28
CA GLY A 562 9.88 -11.37 -5.61
C GLY A 562 10.90 -11.90 -4.59
N GLY A 563 10.43 -12.48 -3.49
CA GLY A 563 11.21 -13.23 -2.51
C GLY A 563 11.08 -14.75 -2.67
N ALA A 564 11.71 -15.49 -1.75
CA ALA A 564 11.66 -16.94 -1.68
C ALA A 564 10.69 -17.41 -0.60
N LEU A 565 9.88 -18.42 -0.91
CA LEU A 565 8.96 -19.08 0.01
C LEU A 565 9.57 -20.38 0.52
N TYR A 566 9.55 -20.55 1.84
CA TYR A 566 10.00 -21.73 2.54
C TYR A 566 8.89 -22.29 3.42
N GLN A 567 8.90 -23.61 3.58
CA GLN A 567 8.09 -24.30 4.57
C GLN A 567 8.60 -23.95 5.99
N PRO A 568 7.80 -24.21 7.05
CA PRO A 568 8.29 -24.14 8.42
C PRO A 568 9.53 -25.01 8.63
N GLN A 569 10.33 -24.67 9.63
CA GLN A 569 11.51 -25.47 9.96
C GLN A 569 11.10 -26.89 10.39
N LEU A 570 11.81 -27.91 9.93
CA LEU A 570 11.53 -29.31 10.28
C LEU A 570 11.49 -29.56 11.80
N SER A 571 12.28 -28.81 12.57
CA SER A 571 12.31 -28.85 14.04
C SER A 571 10.97 -28.49 14.69
N THR A 572 10.14 -27.68 14.03
CA THR A 572 8.86 -27.21 14.58
C THR A 572 7.74 -28.25 14.46
N GLN A 573 7.94 -29.32 13.68
CA GLN A 573 6.95 -30.38 13.45
C GLN A 573 5.55 -29.89 13.04
N VAL A 574 5.46 -28.68 12.48
CA VAL A 574 4.19 -28.08 12.06
C VAL A 574 3.69 -28.78 10.79
N GLU A 575 2.47 -29.32 10.84
CA GLU A 575 1.76 -29.75 9.64
C GLU A 575 1.30 -28.52 8.85
N TRP A 576 2.18 -28.07 7.95
CA TRP A 576 2.02 -26.82 7.21
C TRP A 576 0.98 -26.84 6.11
N LEU A 577 0.50 -28.03 5.70
CA LEU A 577 -0.54 -28.19 4.68
C LEU A 577 -1.68 -29.04 5.22
N LYS A 578 -2.85 -28.40 5.35
CA LYS A 578 -4.11 -29.05 5.74
C LYS A 578 -5.18 -28.78 4.70
N THR A 579 -6.12 -29.70 4.57
CA THR A 579 -7.24 -29.60 3.63
C THR A 579 -8.54 -29.81 4.39
N PHE A 580 -9.55 -28.99 4.11
CA PHE A 580 -10.83 -29.02 4.81
C PHE A 580 -11.98 -29.12 3.81
N THR A 581 -12.99 -29.92 4.15
CA THR A 581 -14.28 -29.96 3.43
C THR A 581 -15.39 -29.29 4.23
N SER A 582 -15.18 -29.11 5.55
CA SER A 582 -16.12 -28.44 6.44
C SER A 582 -15.67 -27.00 6.72
N ARG A 583 -16.63 -26.09 6.62
CA ARG A 583 -16.49 -24.67 7.02
C ARG A 583 -16.18 -24.53 8.52
N SER A 584 -16.81 -25.34 9.38
CA SER A 584 -16.55 -25.28 10.83
C SER A 584 -15.22 -25.87 11.21
N GLU A 585 -14.76 -26.96 10.57
CA GLU A 585 -13.42 -27.51 10.83
C GLU A 585 -12.33 -26.48 10.49
N LEU A 586 -12.44 -25.82 9.34
CA LEU A 586 -11.54 -24.74 8.95
C LEU A 586 -11.57 -23.61 9.99
N PHE A 587 -12.76 -23.12 10.33
CA PHE A 587 -12.90 -22.00 11.26
C PHE A 587 -12.42 -22.35 12.67
N HIS A 588 -12.57 -23.61 13.10
CA HIS A 588 -12.04 -24.09 14.37
C HIS A 588 -10.51 -23.99 14.44
N VAL A 589 -9.81 -24.25 13.33
CA VAL A 589 -8.36 -24.06 13.25
C VAL A 589 -8.00 -22.57 13.19
N ILE A 590 -8.72 -21.79 12.39
CA ILE A 590 -8.47 -20.35 12.19
C ILE A 590 -8.71 -19.54 13.47
N LYS A 591 -9.75 -19.88 14.25
CA LYS A 591 -10.03 -19.17 15.51
C LYS A 591 -8.88 -19.28 16.50
N GLY A 592 -8.11 -20.38 16.46
CA GLY A 592 -6.96 -20.66 17.32
C GLY A 592 -5.64 -20.01 16.90
N LEU A 593 -5.64 -19.15 15.88
CA LEU A 593 -4.44 -18.43 15.45
C LEU A 593 -3.93 -17.45 16.51
N PRO A 594 -2.60 -17.22 16.60
CA PRO A 594 -2.03 -16.34 17.62
C PRO A 594 -2.55 -14.90 17.52
N ALA A 595 -2.92 -14.27 18.63
CA ALA A 595 -3.51 -12.93 18.53
C ALA A 595 -2.53 -11.79 18.16
N TYR A 596 -1.22 -12.04 18.18
CA TYR A 596 -0.24 -11.04 17.74
C TYR A 596 -0.27 -10.83 16.22
N GLY A 597 -0.67 -11.84 15.45
CA GLY A 597 -0.79 -11.72 14.00
C GLY A 597 -2.00 -10.91 13.55
N ARG A 598 -2.11 -10.65 12.25
CA ARG A 598 -3.18 -9.84 11.65
C ARG A 598 -3.70 -10.48 10.38
N TRP A 599 -5.02 -10.52 10.27
CA TRP A 599 -5.70 -10.79 9.00
C TRP A 599 -5.79 -9.52 8.16
N LEU A 600 -5.67 -9.67 6.85
CA LEU A 600 -5.87 -8.58 5.90
C LEU A 600 -7.24 -8.73 5.24
N TYR A 601 -8.21 -7.94 5.67
CA TYR A 601 -9.58 -8.01 5.15
C TYR A 601 -9.82 -6.95 4.07
N PRO A 602 -10.60 -7.27 3.02
CA PRO A 602 -11.14 -6.27 2.12
C PRO A 602 -12.05 -5.28 2.83
N ARG A 603 -12.04 -4.04 2.35
CA ARG A 603 -13.01 -3.02 2.74
C ARG A 603 -13.97 -2.79 1.59
N GLU A 604 -15.26 -2.74 1.90
CA GLU A 604 -16.27 -2.43 0.89
C GLU A 604 -16.21 -0.95 0.47
N ASN A 605 -15.96 -0.07 1.44
CA ASN A 605 -15.83 1.36 1.19
C ASN A 605 -14.40 1.67 0.75
N GLN A 606 -14.20 1.67 -0.57
CA GLN A 606 -12.97 2.13 -1.19
C GLN A 606 -12.94 3.66 -1.30
N PRO A 607 -11.77 4.30 -1.17
CA PRO A 607 -11.63 5.74 -1.26
C PRO A 607 -11.73 6.23 -2.72
N SER A 608 -12.39 7.37 -2.94
CA SER A 608 -12.44 8.03 -4.25
C SER A 608 -11.22 8.90 -4.55
N ASP A 609 -10.53 9.39 -3.54
CA ASP A 609 -9.37 10.28 -3.67
C ASP A 609 -8.43 10.19 -2.44
N PHE A 610 -7.32 10.92 -2.49
CA PHE A 610 -6.33 10.93 -1.41
C PHE A 610 -6.82 11.62 -0.11
N ASP A 611 -7.75 12.58 -0.20
CA ASP A 611 -8.30 13.24 0.99
C ASP A 611 -9.26 12.32 1.74
N GLU A 612 -10.09 11.57 1.02
CA GLU A 612 -10.91 10.52 1.57
C GLU A 612 -10.06 9.40 2.16
N LEU A 613 -8.99 8.96 1.47
CA LEU A 613 -8.06 7.98 2.00
C LEU A 613 -7.49 8.43 3.35
N GLU A 614 -6.98 9.66 3.43
CA GLU A 614 -6.43 10.23 4.66
C GLU A 614 -7.47 10.28 5.79
N ARG A 615 -8.70 10.67 5.45
CA ARG A 615 -9.84 10.69 6.40
C ARG A 615 -10.17 9.29 6.92
N LEU A 616 -10.20 8.27 6.06
CA LEU A 616 -10.52 6.89 6.43
C LEU A 616 -9.44 6.26 7.31
N ILE A 617 -8.17 6.53 7.02
CA ILE A 617 -7.03 6.08 7.83
C ILE A 617 -7.00 6.80 9.19
N THR A 618 -7.25 8.11 9.20
CA THR A 618 -7.26 8.89 10.46
C THR A 618 -8.43 8.48 11.37
N LYS A 619 -9.57 8.08 10.78
CA LYS A 619 -10.76 7.65 11.52
C LYS A 619 -10.55 6.29 12.20
N ASP A 620 -9.87 5.37 11.53
CA ASP A 620 -9.62 4.02 12.05
C ASP A 620 -8.21 3.57 11.68
N ALA A 621 -7.36 3.47 12.71
CA ALA A 621 -5.97 3.09 12.56
C ALA A 621 -5.77 1.66 12.05
N ASP A 622 -6.80 0.80 12.11
CA ASP A 622 -6.73 -0.54 11.56
C ASP A 622 -6.86 -0.54 10.01
N ASN A 623 -7.31 0.57 9.39
CA ASN A 623 -7.33 0.72 7.94
C ASN A 623 -5.91 0.99 7.39
N LEU A 624 -5.61 0.38 6.24
CA LEU A 624 -4.37 0.63 5.50
C LEU A 624 -4.59 0.66 3.99
N PRO A 625 -3.89 1.53 3.25
CA PRO A 625 -3.85 1.46 1.81
C PRO A 625 -3.10 0.21 1.35
N VAL A 626 -3.60 -0.44 0.30
CA VAL A 626 -3.01 -1.64 -0.32
C VAL A 626 -3.00 -1.51 -1.84
N SER A 627 -2.05 -2.19 -2.50
CA SER A 627 -2.04 -2.31 -3.96
C SER A 627 -3.03 -3.39 -4.38
N ILE A 628 -4.20 -2.97 -4.88
CA ILE A 628 -5.31 -3.87 -5.20
C ILE A 628 -5.25 -4.40 -6.63
N GLY A 629 -4.49 -3.77 -7.54
CA GLY A 629 -4.51 -4.17 -8.94
C GLY A 629 -3.98 -3.14 -9.90
N TYR A 630 -4.52 -3.19 -11.12
CA TYR A 630 -4.12 -2.36 -12.25
C TYR A 630 -5.33 -1.69 -12.91
N HIS A 631 -5.14 -0.44 -13.30
CA HIS A 631 -6.07 0.34 -14.10
C HIS A 631 -5.49 0.48 -15.51
N LEU A 632 -6.17 -0.06 -16.51
CA LEU A 632 -5.67 -0.10 -17.88
C LEU A 632 -5.67 1.30 -18.51
N LEU A 633 -4.61 1.61 -19.25
CA LEU A 633 -4.49 2.86 -20.03
C LEU A 633 -4.99 2.68 -21.48
N GLU A 634 -5.08 1.43 -21.92
CA GLU A 634 -5.53 1.04 -23.24
C GLU A 634 -6.20 -0.32 -23.17
N ARG A 635 -7.03 -0.63 -24.17
CA ARG A 635 -7.57 -1.98 -24.32
C ARG A 635 -6.47 -2.93 -24.80
N PRO A 636 -6.49 -4.21 -24.40
CA PRO A 636 -5.51 -5.19 -24.85
C PRO A 636 -5.35 -5.22 -26.38
N THR A 637 -4.14 -5.06 -26.86
CA THR A 637 -3.80 -4.99 -28.29
C THR A 637 -2.54 -5.78 -28.62
N LYS A 638 -2.28 -6.05 -29.91
CA LYS A 638 -1.07 -6.74 -30.33
C LYS A 638 0.13 -5.79 -30.21
N ARG A 639 1.19 -6.24 -29.55
CA ARG A 639 2.40 -5.44 -29.34
C ARG A 639 3.65 -6.30 -29.48
N GLY A 640 4.70 -5.75 -30.11
CA GLY A 640 5.99 -6.42 -30.21
C GLY A 640 6.60 -6.69 -28.83
N ASN A 641 7.35 -7.78 -28.69
CA ASN A 641 8.00 -8.21 -27.44
C ASN A 641 7.06 -8.48 -26.25
N SER A 642 5.75 -8.67 -26.50
CA SER A 642 4.83 -9.11 -25.47
C SER A 642 5.03 -10.60 -25.12
N ILE A 643 4.78 -10.99 -23.87
CA ILE A 643 4.79 -12.40 -23.44
C ILE A 643 3.57 -13.18 -23.97
N THR A 644 2.50 -12.50 -24.38
CA THR A 644 1.25 -13.09 -24.92
C THR A 644 0.90 -12.46 -26.26
N SER A 645 -0.17 -12.95 -26.89
CA SER A 645 -0.70 -12.41 -28.14
C SER A 645 -1.20 -10.96 -27.98
N CYS A 646 -1.79 -10.64 -26.83
CA CYS A 646 -2.30 -9.31 -26.49
C CYS A 646 -1.57 -8.71 -25.28
N HIS A 647 -1.42 -7.39 -25.30
CA HIS A 647 -0.74 -6.59 -24.29
C HIS A 647 -1.52 -5.32 -23.97
N ALA A 648 -1.48 -4.87 -22.71
CA ALA A 648 -1.92 -3.53 -22.32
C ALA A 648 -0.92 -2.87 -21.36
N TYR A 649 -0.71 -1.57 -21.53
CA TYR A 649 -0.14 -0.75 -20.46
C TYR A 649 -1.19 -0.43 -19.40
N ALA A 650 -0.78 -0.46 -18.13
CA ALA A 650 -1.68 -0.18 -17.01
C ALA A 650 -0.94 0.55 -15.90
N GLU A 651 -1.63 1.38 -15.14
CA GLU A 651 -1.08 1.97 -13.91
C GLU A 651 -1.51 1.18 -12.67
N ASN A 652 -0.85 1.42 -11.53
CA ASN A 652 -1.17 0.73 -10.28
C ASN A 652 -2.40 1.37 -9.62
N ALA A 653 -3.33 0.55 -9.14
CA ALA A 653 -4.50 1.00 -8.39
C ALA A 653 -4.27 0.82 -6.87
N ILE A 654 -4.55 1.87 -6.11
CA ILE A 654 -4.51 1.85 -4.64
C ILE A 654 -5.94 1.72 -4.14
N GLY A 655 -6.14 0.75 -3.24
CA GLY A 655 -7.38 0.58 -2.49
C GLY A 655 -7.12 0.58 -0.99
N LEU A 656 -8.15 0.22 -0.22
CA LEU A 656 -8.15 0.16 1.23
C LEU A 656 -8.43 -1.26 1.71
N ALA A 657 -7.65 -1.72 2.68
CA ALA A 657 -7.88 -2.93 3.43
C ALA A 657 -8.00 -2.60 4.93
N GLN A 658 -8.30 -3.61 5.73
CA GLN A 658 -8.34 -3.52 7.18
C GLN A 658 -7.51 -4.62 7.84
N ARG A 659 -6.71 -4.24 8.84
CA ARG A 659 -6.04 -5.16 9.75
C ARG A 659 -7.03 -5.65 10.79
N VAL A 660 -7.35 -6.93 10.77
CA VAL A 660 -8.28 -7.53 11.73
C VAL A 660 -7.51 -8.45 12.67
N ASN A 661 -7.76 -8.29 13.97
CA ASN A 661 -7.15 -9.17 14.98
C ASN A 661 -7.87 -10.54 14.98
N PRO A 662 -7.17 -11.68 15.13
CA PRO A 662 -7.80 -13.00 15.26
C PRO A 662 -8.92 -13.09 16.32
N ILE A 663 -8.84 -12.32 17.40
CA ILE A 663 -9.90 -12.24 18.41
C ILE A 663 -11.18 -11.66 17.82
N GLU A 664 -11.07 -10.63 16.99
CA GLU A 664 -12.23 -10.04 16.32
C GLU A 664 -12.83 -11.02 15.32
N VAL A 665 -11.99 -11.79 14.62
CA VAL A 665 -12.44 -12.88 13.74
C VAL A 665 -13.20 -13.94 14.54
N ARG A 666 -12.62 -14.39 15.66
CA ARG A 666 -13.23 -15.38 16.56
C ARG A 666 -14.63 -14.97 17.00
N PHE A 667 -14.81 -13.72 17.44
CA PHE A 667 -16.12 -13.25 17.89
C PHE A 667 -17.08 -12.86 16.78
N SER A 668 -16.58 -12.49 15.60
CA SER A 668 -17.45 -12.23 14.45
C SER A 668 -18.06 -13.52 13.91
N GLY A 669 -17.40 -14.65 14.17
CA GLY A 669 -17.89 -15.98 13.86
C GLY A 669 -17.54 -16.43 12.45
N ARG A 670 -17.86 -17.71 12.19
CA ARG A 670 -17.53 -18.44 10.97
C ARG A 670 -18.05 -17.75 9.71
N ASP A 671 -19.34 -17.46 9.66
CA ASP A 671 -19.98 -16.96 8.44
C ASP A 671 -19.48 -15.54 8.11
N HIS A 672 -19.18 -14.73 9.12
CA HIS A 672 -18.55 -13.42 8.91
C HIS A 672 -17.15 -13.56 8.30
N PHE A 673 -16.32 -14.49 8.80
CA PHE A 673 -15.00 -14.75 8.24
C PHE A 673 -15.10 -15.15 6.76
N LEU A 674 -15.93 -16.15 6.44
CA LEU A 674 -16.05 -16.66 5.07
C LEU A 674 -16.54 -15.61 4.07
N ASN A 675 -17.43 -14.70 4.50
CA ASN A 675 -18.02 -13.67 3.63
C ASN A 675 -17.16 -12.39 3.50
N HIS A 676 -16.21 -12.15 4.40
CA HIS A 676 -15.49 -10.87 4.46
C HIS A 676 -13.96 -10.99 4.45
N ALA A 677 -13.39 -12.18 4.61
CA ALA A 677 -11.94 -12.36 4.69
C ALA A 677 -11.28 -12.76 3.36
N PHE A 678 -12.08 -13.13 2.36
CA PHE A 678 -11.58 -13.70 1.10
C PHE A 678 -11.47 -12.65 -0.01
N TRP A 679 -10.36 -12.71 -0.71
CA TRP A 679 -10.01 -11.87 -1.84
C TRP A 679 -10.09 -12.69 -3.13
N SER A 680 -10.63 -12.11 -4.20
CA SER A 680 -10.70 -12.71 -5.53
C SER A 680 -10.32 -11.71 -6.61
N ILE A 681 -9.87 -12.23 -7.75
CA ILE A 681 -9.59 -11.42 -8.93
C ILE A 681 -10.88 -11.08 -9.67
N GLU A 682 -10.97 -9.87 -10.16
CA GLU A 682 -12.00 -9.39 -11.06
C GLU A 682 -11.31 -8.70 -12.24
N CYS A 683 -11.49 -9.24 -13.43
CA CYS A 683 -10.95 -8.68 -14.68
C CYS A 683 -12.12 -8.07 -15.47
N SER A 684 -12.11 -6.75 -15.66
CA SER A 684 -13.00 -6.02 -16.56
C SER A 684 -12.21 -5.47 -17.74
N SER A 685 -12.88 -4.94 -18.78
CA SER A 685 -12.20 -4.34 -19.94
C SER A 685 -11.32 -3.13 -19.61
N GLU A 686 -11.48 -2.54 -18.42
CA GLU A 686 -10.79 -1.34 -17.96
C GLU A 686 -9.85 -1.61 -16.79
N THR A 687 -10.10 -2.66 -15.99
CA THR A 687 -9.39 -2.86 -14.72
C THR A 687 -9.11 -4.33 -14.44
N ILE A 688 -8.03 -4.60 -13.71
CA ILE A 688 -7.72 -5.91 -13.14
C ILE A 688 -7.52 -5.69 -11.66
N LEU A 689 -8.52 -6.04 -10.84
CA LEU A 689 -8.56 -5.70 -9.42
C LEU A 689 -8.73 -6.95 -8.56
N ILE A 690 -8.16 -6.92 -7.36
CA ILE A 690 -8.39 -7.90 -6.31
C ILE A 690 -9.37 -7.28 -5.32
N LYS A 691 -10.58 -7.85 -5.21
CA LYS A 691 -11.68 -7.33 -4.38
C LYS A 691 -12.19 -8.39 -3.40
N ASN A 692 -13.14 -8.01 -2.54
CA ASN A 692 -13.84 -8.99 -1.71
C ASN A 692 -14.54 -10.01 -2.60
N TYR A 693 -14.37 -11.29 -2.29
CA TYR A 693 -15.11 -12.35 -2.95
C TYR A 693 -16.59 -12.24 -2.57
N ARG A 694 -17.44 -12.05 -3.57
CA ARG A 694 -18.90 -12.04 -3.43
C ARG A 694 -19.43 -13.17 -4.30
N ASP A 695 -20.15 -14.11 -3.68
CA ASP A 695 -20.86 -15.19 -4.38
C ASP A 695 -21.96 -14.61 -5.29
#